data_AF-A0A8T4RAF0-F1
#
_entry.id   AF-A0A8T4RAF0-F1
#
_cell.length_a   1.000
_cell.length_b   1.000
_cell.length_c   1.000
_cell.angle_alpha   90.00
_cell.angle_beta   90.00
_cell.angle_gamma   90.00
#
_symmetry.space_group_name_H-M   'P 1'
#
loop_
_entity.id
_entity.type
_entity.pdbx_description
1 polymer ?
#
loop_
_entity_poly.entity_id
_entity_poly.type
_entity_poly.pdbx_seq_one_letter_code
_entity_poly.pdbx_strand_id
1 'polypeptide(L)'
;MKNKKIYLILSLVLISLAAFIVLAFNPDTAVSGAGLASPIPRQNISGNFLLNVTSPWRTVAAGADMGNFTNVTVSFINGSGSWVFNITLTDNNTEVNQTFNRTFSSIGILADSVYNITINATNASDGVRTIFNQSAFKTESDYIIVDNTAPNMTIHSPTNGSFIGATGSFLMNATIMNDTRLTALHFVNFTNTSGHKSNYFNASNPNENFWNATINTTELTEGENYLYFNANDTAGNLNNSNYVRVYVDTTVPTVNIRTPGNKTWTTSTTPVFAFNFTDNTSPNASCSLYFDSGTVSSTNVTTRNSTATTLTAGAALTLGIHTWGVNCTDLGGNQIRSSVNFTIDIVERPTITSPANNSWIPATGTTNYTINGTSFVFNYSSGLINTTQDNNVSCELFILNATGQYNNTGFNISTLNATSTTLINNQTLTQGYNISFYVNCTYNATSILSEPRFLNVDTVAPSVYLQYGQTLQNWTWTTDQTPDLTYNFTDSTSRNATCNLFVDQTAYNSSQVTNQTATTVTVNTSLSIGVHSWYVNCTDNGANVGNSQTNSPVFYLDVVSPITVVTPSNNSWTSETRADNVSFSFNFTSGFANTTRDNNLSCELFITNSTGHLVKNGVNTTALNNTHMTIRNNNTLVNALTTNWTVNCTYNASVIQLDNTMYRLNVDNSTPTLSSLGSSGVTDTTATLSLTTSEAATCRYAGGSNVGYSAMTSFSTTGSTSHSTLLTGLSAGTAYTYYVRCQDSAANEGSGSTAFTTSVAPSGGGGSGGAGGGVPVNVAGTFAKEVWTSINAGETATVEVSNGAIGVTEVSFAVDQTTYGAWVKVERVETIPATVSSFTGEVYKNVKITESNVQKFLKDDKATIDFKVTKTWLSENKLSTNQVAMFRYVNNAWTELKTTLGEDDGTYVHYS
;
A
#
# COMPACT_ATOMS: atom_id res chain seq x y z
N MET A 1 -7.63 84.08 -40.10
CA MET A 1 -7.28 84.17 -41.53
C MET A 1 -8.55 83.97 -42.36
N LYS A 2 -8.61 84.64 -43.51
CA LYS A 2 -9.81 85.03 -44.28
C LYS A 2 -10.65 83.87 -44.87
N ASN A 3 -11.91 84.20 -45.12
CA ASN A 3 -12.87 83.62 -46.08
C ASN A 3 -13.69 82.38 -45.68
N LYS A 4 -14.89 82.63 -45.13
CA LYS A 4 -16.20 82.17 -45.64
C LYS A 4 -17.32 82.70 -44.73
N LYS A 5 -17.69 83.98 -44.92
CA LYS A 5 -18.94 84.59 -44.44
C LYS A 5 -19.85 84.80 -45.65
N ILE A 6 -20.49 83.75 -46.14
CA ILE A 6 -21.65 83.76 -47.05
C ILE A 6 -22.49 82.56 -46.62
N TYR A 7 -23.81 82.73 -46.46
CA TYR A 7 -24.80 81.80 -45.86
C TYR A 7 -25.11 81.95 -44.37
N LEU A 8 -25.19 83.18 -43.86
CA LEU A 8 -25.90 83.47 -42.61
C LEU A 8 -26.75 84.75 -42.72
N ILE A 9 -27.48 84.90 -43.84
CA ILE A 9 -28.59 85.86 -44.03
C ILE A 9 -29.56 85.20 -44.99
N LEU A 10 -30.23 84.11 -44.59
CA LEU A 10 -31.36 83.55 -45.37
C LEU A 10 -32.26 82.65 -44.51
N SER A 11 -32.68 83.16 -43.34
CA SER A 11 -33.69 82.47 -42.52
C SER A 11 -34.35 83.34 -41.44
N LEU A 12 -34.18 84.66 -41.48
CA LEU A 12 -34.85 85.61 -40.56
C LEU A 12 -35.59 86.76 -41.27
N VAL A 13 -35.94 86.60 -42.55
CA VAL A 13 -36.71 87.61 -43.34
C VAL A 13 -37.87 86.96 -44.10
N LEU A 14 -38.59 86.01 -43.50
CA LEU A 14 -39.74 85.36 -44.15
C LEU A 14 -40.99 85.26 -43.27
N ILE A 15 -41.10 86.11 -42.23
CA ILE A 15 -42.30 86.24 -41.37
C ILE A 15 -42.91 87.66 -41.42
N SER A 16 -42.47 88.57 -42.32
CA SER A 16 -43.05 89.93 -42.39
C SER A 16 -43.35 90.47 -43.79
N LEU A 17 -43.52 89.61 -44.81
CA LEU A 17 -43.86 90.08 -46.16
C LEU A 17 -44.89 89.18 -46.86
N ALA A 18 -46.11 89.15 -46.33
CA ALA A 18 -47.28 88.61 -47.03
C ALA A 18 -48.56 89.34 -46.58
N ALA A 19 -48.52 90.67 -46.62
CA ALA A 19 -49.71 91.51 -46.54
C ALA A 19 -49.37 92.81 -47.26
N PHE A 20 -49.70 92.88 -48.56
CA PHE A 20 -50.08 94.08 -49.33
C PHE A 20 -49.96 93.73 -50.83
N ILE A 21 -50.97 94.14 -51.60
CA ILE A 21 -51.12 94.07 -53.07
C ILE A 21 -51.86 92.82 -53.60
N VAL A 22 -53.20 92.92 -53.62
CA VAL A 22 -54.04 92.43 -54.73
C VAL A 22 -55.12 93.49 -55.01
N LEU A 23 -54.94 94.26 -56.09
CA LEU A 23 -56.01 94.99 -56.77
C LEU A 23 -55.68 94.97 -58.28
N ALA A 24 -56.33 94.08 -59.02
CA ALA A 24 -56.48 94.19 -60.46
C ALA A 24 -57.87 93.66 -60.84
N PHE A 25 -58.63 94.52 -61.52
CA PHE A 25 -60.05 94.38 -61.86
C PHE A 25 -60.33 93.21 -62.81
N ASN A 26 -61.44 92.50 -62.57
CA ASN A 26 -62.28 91.92 -63.62
C ASN A 26 -63.76 92.01 -63.15
N PRO A 27 -64.67 92.61 -63.93
CA PRO A 27 -66.06 92.79 -63.54
C PRO A 27 -66.88 91.62 -64.08
N ASP A 28 -67.16 90.62 -63.24
CA ASP A 28 -68.27 89.70 -63.46
C ASP A 28 -68.82 89.24 -62.10
N THR A 29 -70.13 89.09 -62.06
CA THR A 29 -71.00 89.06 -60.88
C THR A 29 -70.72 87.90 -59.90
N ALA A 30 -70.11 88.19 -58.75
CA ALA A 30 -70.09 87.30 -57.58
C ALA A 30 -70.16 88.10 -56.27
N VAL A 31 -71.04 87.71 -55.36
CA VAL A 31 -71.21 88.33 -54.05
C VAL A 31 -70.03 87.92 -53.14
N SER A 32 -69.10 88.84 -52.86
CA SER A 32 -67.94 88.57 -51.99
C SER A 32 -68.29 88.82 -50.51
N GLY A 33 -68.54 87.74 -49.76
CA GLY A 33 -68.67 87.77 -48.29
C GLY A 33 -67.30 87.73 -47.58
N ALA A 34 -67.31 87.77 -46.24
CA ALA A 34 -66.11 87.75 -45.39
C ALA A 34 -65.19 86.53 -45.65
N GLY A 35 -63.87 86.72 -45.64
CA GLY A 35 -62.85 85.70 -45.88
C GLY A 35 -61.84 85.57 -44.73
N LEU A 36 -61.40 84.34 -44.45
CA LEU A 36 -60.36 84.04 -43.46
C LEU A 36 -58.98 84.37 -44.06
N ALA A 37 -58.24 85.28 -43.43
CA ALA A 37 -56.87 85.62 -43.80
C ALA A 37 -55.83 84.78 -43.03
N SER A 38 -56.17 84.30 -41.83
CA SER A 38 -55.35 83.40 -41.04
C SER A 38 -56.22 82.57 -40.09
N PRO A 39 -55.97 81.25 -39.90
CA PRO A 39 -54.93 80.44 -40.55
C PRO A 39 -55.15 80.25 -42.06
N ILE A 40 -54.07 79.96 -42.80
CA ILE A 40 -54.13 79.68 -44.24
C ILE A 40 -54.45 78.19 -44.50
N PRO A 41 -54.98 77.83 -45.68
CA PRO A 41 -55.22 76.43 -46.01
C PRO A 41 -53.95 75.57 -45.86
N ARG A 42 -54.12 74.39 -45.26
CA ARG A 42 -53.13 73.36 -44.93
C ARG A 42 -52.05 73.76 -43.93
N GLN A 43 -52.22 74.89 -43.23
CA GLN A 43 -51.34 75.27 -42.14
C GLN A 43 -51.42 74.23 -41.01
N ASN A 44 -50.26 73.74 -40.56
CA ASN A 44 -50.16 72.97 -39.32
C ASN A 44 -50.00 73.93 -38.14
N ILE A 45 -50.88 73.83 -37.14
CA ILE A 45 -50.94 74.75 -36.01
C ILE A 45 -50.96 73.97 -34.69
N SER A 46 -50.26 74.54 -33.70
CA SER A 46 -50.26 74.11 -32.31
C SER A 46 -50.28 75.32 -31.40
N GLY A 47 -50.81 75.16 -30.19
CA GLY A 47 -50.84 76.22 -29.20
C GLY A 47 -51.51 77.49 -29.70
N ASN A 48 -50.87 78.62 -29.48
CA ASN A 48 -51.43 79.93 -29.80
C ASN A 48 -51.22 80.28 -31.27
N PHE A 49 -52.31 80.48 -32.00
CA PHE A 49 -52.30 80.96 -33.38
C PHE A 49 -53.27 82.14 -33.59
N LEU A 50 -53.06 82.88 -34.67
CA LEU A 50 -53.89 84.04 -34.99
C LEU A 50 -55.11 83.60 -35.82
N LEU A 51 -56.31 83.94 -35.34
CA LEU A 51 -57.52 83.98 -36.15
C LEU A 51 -57.70 85.39 -36.70
N ASN A 52 -57.72 85.53 -38.02
CA ASN A 52 -57.92 86.80 -38.72
C ASN A 52 -58.99 86.62 -39.79
N VAL A 53 -60.15 87.27 -39.61
CA VAL A 53 -61.24 87.31 -40.59
C VAL A 53 -61.40 88.72 -41.13
N THR A 54 -61.46 88.88 -42.45
CA THR A 54 -61.62 90.18 -43.13
C THR A 54 -62.90 90.19 -43.95
N SER A 55 -63.68 91.27 -43.88
CA SER A 55 -64.91 91.41 -44.67
C SER A 55 -64.84 92.60 -45.64
N PRO A 56 -64.87 92.38 -46.97
CA PRO A 56 -64.98 93.46 -47.94
C PRO A 56 -66.44 93.89 -48.14
N TRP A 57 -66.77 95.17 -47.92
CA TRP A 57 -68.09 95.73 -48.24
C TRP A 57 -68.30 95.87 -49.76
N ARG A 58 -69.50 95.60 -50.28
CA ARG A 58 -69.90 95.98 -51.66
C ARG A 58 -71.34 96.52 -51.70
N THR A 59 -71.52 97.76 -52.13
CA THR A 59 -72.81 98.44 -52.37
C THR A 59 -73.65 97.68 -53.41
N VAL A 60 -74.90 97.34 -53.06
CA VAL A 60 -75.94 96.91 -54.02
C VAL A 60 -76.95 98.04 -54.20
N ALA A 61 -77.35 98.31 -55.44
CA ALA A 61 -78.18 99.45 -55.79
C ALA A 61 -79.58 99.40 -55.15
N ALA A 62 -80.00 100.56 -54.64
CA ALA A 62 -81.35 100.93 -54.21
C ALA A 62 -81.97 100.16 -53.02
N GLY A 63 -81.78 100.72 -51.81
CA GLY A 63 -82.88 100.84 -50.85
C GLY A 63 -82.97 99.87 -49.66
N ALA A 64 -81.95 99.04 -49.38
CA ALA A 64 -81.89 98.26 -48.15
C ALA A 64 -80.52 98.43 -47.46
N ASP A 65 -80.50 99.10 -46.30
CA ASP A 65 -79.35 99.12 -45.39
C ASP A 65 -79.09 97.70 -44.86
N MET A 66 -78.04 97.04 -45.34
CA MET A 66 -77.48 95.87 -44.67
C MET A 66 -76.34 96.36 -43.79
N GLY A 67 -76.66 96.82 -42.57
CA GLY A 67 -75.71 97.49 -41.68
C GLY A 67 -74.43 96.71 -41.38
N ASN A 68 -73.41 97.44 -40.92
CA ASN A 68 -72.10 96.94 -40.48
C ASN A 68 -72.18 95.62 -39.70
N PHE A 69 -71.31 94.65 -40.04
CA PHE A 69 -71.13 93.46 -39.22
C PHE A 69 -70.63 93.90 -37.84
N THR A 70 -71.15 93.31 -36.79
CA THR A 70 -70.72 93.57 -35.40
C THR A 70 -70.04 92.34 -34.83
N ASN A 71 -70.52 91.15 -35.22
CA ASN A 71 -70.04 89.88 -34.73
C ASN A 71 -69.76 88.89 -35.88
N VAL A 72 -68.62 88.22 -35.83
CA VAL A 72 -68.22 87.13 -36.72
C VAL A 72 -67.97 85.88 -35.89
N THR A 73 -68.72 84.81 -36.15
CA THR A 73 -68.51 83.50 -35.51
C THR A 73 -67.69 82.59 -36.42
N VAL A 74 -66.48 82.27 -35.99
CA VAL A 74 -65.57 81.30 -36.64
C VAL A 74 -65.81 79.94 -36.01
N SER A 75 -66.00 78.93 -36.85
CA SER A 75 -66.45 77.61 -36.39
C SER A 75 -65.60 76.50 -36.97
N PHE A 76 -65.07 75.66 -36.09
CA PHE A 76 -64.21 74.53 -36.39
C PHE A 76 -65.05 73.27 -36.52
N ILE A 77 -64.98 72.66 -37.69
CA ILE A 77 -65.72 71.45 -38.05
C ILE A 77 -64.69 70.35 -38.30
N ASN A 78 -64.85 69.20 -37.66
CA ASN A 78 -63.93 68.07 -37.86
C ASN A 78 -64.16 67.39 -39.21
N GLY A 79 -63.26 66.47 -39.58
CA GLY A 79 -63.36 65.69 -40.82
C GLY A 79 -64.64 64.85 -41.01
N SER A 80 -65.44 64.62 -39.96
CA SER A 80 -66.75 63.96 -40.07
C SER A 80 -67.92 64.93 -40.29
N GLY A 81 -67.64 66.23 -40.45
CA GLY A 81 -68.65 67.28 -40.63
C GLY A 81 -69.34 67.71 -39.34
N SER A 82 -68.89 67.21 -38.18
CA SER A 82 -69.44 67.59 -36.87
C SER A 82 -68.82 68.87 -36.35
N TRP A 83 -69.66 69.71 -35.74
CA TRP A 83 -69.23 70.92 -35.05
C TRP A 83 -68.42 70.59 -33.80
N VAL A 84 -67.22 71.17 -33.68
CA VAL A 84 -66.33 70.95 -32.52
C VAL A 84 -66.26 72.17 -31.63
N PHE A 85 -66.02 73.35 -32.19
CA PHE A 85 -65.88 74.57 -31.41
C PHE A 85 -66.23 75.79 -32.26
N ASN A 86 -66.74 76.85 -31.64
CA ASN A 86 -66.87 78.14 -32.30
C ASN A 86 -66.45 79.29 -31.39
N ILE A 87 -66.08 80.38 -32.04
CA ILE A 87 -65.62 81.58 -31.39
C ILE A 87 -66.23 82.77 -32.09
N THR A 88 -66.98 83.57 -31.33
CA THR A 88 -67.50 84.83 -31.81
C THR A 88 -66.48 85.93 -31.55
N LEU A 89 -66.09 86.61 -32.61
CA LEU A 89 -65.22 87.78 -32.65
C LEU A 89 -66.11 89.00 -32.82
N THR A 90 -65.93 90.02 -31.99
CA THR A 90 -66.71 91.26 -32.06
C THR A 90 -65.79 92.42 -32.35
N ASP A 91 -66.16 93.26 -33.30
CA ASP A 91 -65.48 94.52 -33.60
C ASP A 91 -66.51 95.66 -33.52
N ASN A 92 -66.17 96.70 -32.78
CA ASN A 92 -67.04 97.86 -32.57
C ASN A 92 -66.76 98.98 -33.61
N ASN A 93 -65.86 98.76 -34.57
CA ASN A 93 -65.52 99.76 -35.57
C ASN A 93 -66.54 99.82 -36.72
N THR A 94 -66.96 101.04 -37.05
CA THR A 94 -67.93 101.33 -38.13
C THR A 94 -67.27 101.58 -39.49
N GLU A 95 -66.01 101.19 -39.66
CA GLU A 95 -65.21 101.51 -40.86
C GLU A 95 -65.47 100.57 -42.05
N VAL A 96 -65.14 101.07 -43.25
CA VAL A 96 -65.25 100.34 -44.52
C VAL A 96 -64.07 99.35 -44.63
N ASN A 97 -64.35 98.04 -44.54
CA ASN A 97 -63.41 96.90 -44.41
C ASN A 97 -63.02 96.55 -42.96
N GLN A 98 -63.87 95.79 -42.28
CA GLN A 98 -63.61 95.34 -40.92
C GLN A 98 -62.70 94.09 -40.89
N THR A 99 -61.82 94.05 -39.88
CA THR A 99 -60.89 92.94 -39.63
C THR A 99 -61.03 92.45 -38.20
N PHE A 100 -61.40 91.18 -38.03
CA PHE A 100 -61.60 90.53 -36.75
C PHE A 100 -60.40 89.66 -36.43
N ASN A 101 -59.57 90.13 -35.48
CA ASN A 101 -58.35 89.44 -35.07
C ASN A 101 -58.45 88.95 -33.62
N ARG A 102 -58.09 87.69 -33.38
CA ARG A 102 -57.93 87.16 -32.02
C ARG A 102 -56.88 86.06 -32.00
N THR A 103 -55.96 86.14 -31.05
CA THR A 103 -55.10 85.00 -30.72
C THR A 103 -55.93 83.93 -30.02
N PHE A 104 -55.88 82.72 -30.54
CA PHE A 104 -56.63 81.58 -30.04
C PHE A 104 -55.68 80.40 -29.80
N SER A 105 -55.93 79.62 -28.75
CA SER A 105 -55.12 78.45 -28.41
C SER A 105 -55.85 77.18 -28.81
N SER A 106 -55.21 76.30 -29.60
CA SER A 106 -55.75 74.97 -29.88
C SER A 106 -55.69 74.04 -28.66
N ILE A 107 -54.78 74.27 -27.73
CA ILE A 107 -54.52 73.38 -26.59
C ILE A 107 -55.76 73.26 -25.71
N GLY A 108 -56.20 72.02 -25.49
CA GLY A 108 -57.34 71.69 -24.63
C GLY A 108 -58.72 72.01 -25.23
N ILE A 109 -58.77 72.57 -26.45
CA ILE A 109 -60.02 72.96 -27.13
C ILE A 109 -60.20 72.18 -28.43
N LEU A 110 -59.16 72.10 -29.25
CA LEU A 110 -59.16 71.35 -30.51
C LEU A 110 -58.24 70.13 -30.34
N ALA A 111 -58.82 68.94 -30.42
CA ALA A 111 -58.05 67.69 -30.44
C ALA A 111 -57.24 67.57 -31.72
N ASP A 112 -56.18 66.77 -31.70
CA ASP A 112 -55.30 66.58 -32.85
C ASP A 112 -56.08 65.96 -34.02
N SER A 113 -56.28 66.74 -35.09
CA SER A 113 -57.08 66.32 -36.24
C SER A 113 -56.97 67.33 -37.40
N VAL A 114 -57.71 67.03 -38.46
CA VAL A 114 -57.97 67.94 -39.58
C VAL A 114 -59.28 68.67 -39.33
N TYR A 115 -59.26 70.00 -39.41
CA TYR A 115 -60.44 70.84 -39.22
C TYR A 115 -60.71 71.70 -40.46
N ASN A 116 -61.97 71.75 -40.85
CA ASN A 116 -62.48 72.76 -41.76
C ASN A 116 -63.00 73.95 -40.96
N ILE A 117 -62.94 75.15 -41.53
CA ILE A 117 -63.37 76.39 -40.86
C ILE A 117 -64.54 77.00 -41.64
N THR A 118 -65.62 77.32 -40.92
CA THR A 118 -66.75 78.07 -41.46
C THR A 118 -66.87 79.42 -40.76
N ILE A 119 -67.25 80.45 -41.51
CA ILE A 119 -67.44 81.81 -40.99
C ILE A 119 -68.91 82.18 -41.14
N ASN A 120 -69.53 82.54 -40.01
CA ASN A 120 -70.89 83.05 -39.97
C ASN A 120 -70.88 84.48 -39.43
N ALA A 121 -71.36 85.45 -40.23
CA ALA A 121 -71.39 86.86 -39.85
C ALA A 121 -72.83 87.33 -39.59
N THR A 122 -73.05 87.99 -38.45
CA THR A 122 -74.38 88.45 -37.99
C THR A 122 -74.36 89.92 -37.56
N ASN A 123 -75.46 90.63 -37.80
CA ASN A 123 -75.67 91.98 -37.28
C ASN A 123 -76.39 91.90 -35.92
N ALA A 124 -75.79 92.50 -34.88
CA ALA A 124 -76.27 92.46 -33.50
C ALA A 124 -77.47 93.37 -33.22
N SER A 125 -77.89 94.22 -34.16
CA SER A 125 -79.00 95.17 -33.92
C SER A 125 -80.39 94.53 -33.93
N ASP A 126 -80.53 93.31 -34.43
CA ASP A 126 -81.81 92.59 -34.52
C ASP A 126 -81.74 91.10 -34.12
N GLY A 127 -80.57 90.55 -33.79
CA GLY A 127 -80.40 89.23 -33.15
C GLY A 127 -80.99 88.00 -33.84
N VAL A 128 -81.63 88.17 -35.02
CA VAL A 128 -82.46 87.17 -35.69
C VAL A 128 -82.15 87.06 -37.20
N ARG A 129 -81.47 88.03 -37.82
CA ARG A 129 -81.04 87.93 -39.24
C ARG A 129 -79.59 87.43 -39.38
N THR A 130 -79.44 86.16 -39.77
CA THR A 130 -78.20 85.66 -40.38
C THR A 130 -78.06 86.27 -41.77
N ILE A 131 -77.04 87.10 -41.98
CA ILE A 131 -76.85 87.83 -43.23
C ILE A 131 -75.96 87.05 -44.21
N PHE A 132 -75.00 86.26 -43.71
CA PHE A 132 -74.11 85.43 -44.54
C PHE A 132 -73.59 84.19 -43.78
N ASN A 133 -73.73 83.00 -44.36
CA ASN A 133 -73.08 81.75 -43.93
C ASN A 133 -72.26 81.20 -45.10
N GLN A 134 -70.93 81.27 -45.03
CA GLN A 134 -70.03 80.71 -46.04
C GLN A 134 -68.94 79.86 -45.38
N SER A 135 -68.53 78.80 -46.07
CA SER A 135 -67.28 78.14 -45.73
C SER A 135 -66.14 79.13 -45.93
N ALA A 136 -65.25 79.27 -44.94
CA ALA A 136 -64.08 80.15 -45.04
C ALA A 136 -63.13 79.73 -46.19
N PHE A 137 -63.27 78.47 -46.55
CA PHE A 137 -62.45 77.67 -47.41
C PHE A 137 -63.31 77.20 -48.59
N LYS A 138 -62.87 77.49 -49.82
CA LYS A 138 -63.72 77.46 -51.03
C LYS A 138 -63.72 76.11 -51.73
N THR A 139 -62.86 75.17 -51.31
CA THR A 139 -62.74 73.83 -51.89
C THR A 139 -62.75 72.75 -50.82
N GLU A 140 -63.09 71.50 -51.20
CA GLU A 140 -62.98 70.33 -50.29
C GLU A 140 -61.53 70.03 -49.85
N SER A 141 -60.54 70.70 -50.46
CA SER A 141 -59.10 70.52 -50.19
C SER A 141 -58.52 71.51 -49.18
N ASP A 142 -59.35 72.41 -48.66
CA ASP A 142 -58.98 73.50 -47.78
C ASP A 142 -59.35 73.16 -46.32
N TYR A 143 -58.33 72.87 -45.51
CA TYR A 143 -58.44 72.51 -44.10
C TYR A 143 -57.23 73.04 -43.34
N ILE A 144 -57.29 73.08 -42.01
CA ILE A 144 -56.11 73.22 -41.16
C ILE A 144 -55.81 71.91 -40.46
N ILE A 145 -54.56 71.74 -40.05
CA ILE A 145 -54.13 70.61 -39.26
C ILE A 145 -53.87 71.14 -37.86
N VAL A 146 -54.56 70.59 -36.86
CA VAL A 146 -54.26 70.84 -35.45
C VAL A 146 -53.45 69.68 -34.92
N ASP A 147 -52.31 69.99 -34.32
CA ASP A 147 -51.36 69.03 -33.81
C ASP A 147 -50.72 69.56 -32.53
N ASN A 148 -51.20 69.12 -31.37
CA ASN A 148 -50.70 69.58 -30.06
C ASN A 148 -49.83 68.52 -29.36
N THR A 149 -49.63 67.35 -29.98
CA THR A 149 -48.89 66.24 -29.37
C THR A 149 -47.41 66.33 -29.73
N ALA A 150 -46.55 66.42 -28.72
CA ALA A 150 -45.11 66.32 -28.94
C ALA A 150 -44.72 64.92 -29.44
N PRO A 151 -43.70 64.80 -30.32
CA PRO A 151 -43.28 63.51 -30.86
C PRO A 151 -42.77 62.58 -29.75
N ASN A 152 -43.04 61.27 -29.85
CA ASN A 152 -42.51 60.28 -28.92
C ASN A 152 -41.15 59.76 -29.39
N MET A 153 -40.24 59.41 -28.49
CA MET A 153 -38.89 58.97 -28.83
C MET A 153 -38.47 57.76 -28.01
N THR A 154 -37.82 56.79 -28.65
CA THR A 154 -37.12 55.68 -27.99
C THR A 154 -35.66 55.61 -28.44
N ILE A 155 -34.75 55.63 -27.47
CA ILE A 155 -33.30 55.61 -27.69
C ILE A 155 -32.81 54.17 -27.73
N HIS A 156 -32.04 53.80 -28.75
CA HIS A 156 -31.51 52.45 -28.92
C HIS A 156 -30.02 52.37 -28.56
N SER A 157 -29.24 53.41 -28.84
CA SER A 157 -27.82 53.48 -28.53
C SER A 157 -27.38 54.93 -28.25
N PRO A 158 -26.50 55.17 -27.27
CA PRO A 158 -26.00 54.20 -26.29
C PRO A 158 -27.08 53.86 -25.26
N THR A 159 -26.96 52.68 -24.63
CA THR A 159 -27.82 52.32 -23.50
C THR A 159 -27.44 53.15 -22.26
N ASN A 160 -28.41 53.41 -21.38
CA ASN A 160 -28.15 54.14 -20.16
C ASN A 160 -27.16 53.39 -19.25
N GLY A 161 -26.06 54.05 -18.87
CA GLY A 161 -24.97 53.50 -18.05
C GLY A 161 -23.80 52.90 -18.84
N SER A 162 -23.78 53.00 -20.17
CA SER A 162 -22.68 52.48 -20.99
C SER A 162 -21.34 53.18 -20.72
N PHE A 163 -20.26 52.40 -20.74
CA PHE A 163 -18.87 52.89 -20.74
C PHE A 163 -18.39 53.04 -22.18
N ILE A 164 -17.72 54.15 -22.48
CA ILE A 164 -17.25 54.52 -23.82
C ILE A 164 -15.75 54.79 -23.75
N GLY A 165 -14.99 54.01 -24.51
CA GLY A 165 -13.53 54.08 -24.54
C GLY A 165 -12.93 55.24 -25.32
N ALA A 166 -11.59 55.28 -25.33
CA ALA A 166 -10.82 56.29 -26.06
C ALA A 166 -10.95 56.26 -27.60
N THR A 167 -11.42 55.17 -28.21
CA THR A 167 -11.31 55.01 -29.67
C THR A 167 -12.44 55.68 -30.45
N GLY A 168 -12.12 56.84 -31.01
CA GLY A 168 -12.71 57.37 -32.24
C GLY A 168 -14.12 57.89 -32.05
N SER A 169 -15.13 57.07 -32.33
CA SER A 169 -16.51 57.52 -32.38
C SER A 169 -17.51 56.42 -32.08
N PHE A 170 -18.62 56.74 -31.43
CA PHE A 170 -19.70 55.80 -31.15
C PHE A 170 -20.99 56.19 -31.87
N LEU A 171 -21.81 55.18 -32.18
CA LEU A 171 -23.09 55.35 -32.85
C LEU A 171 -24.18 55.69 -31.84
N MET A 172 -24.88 56.80 -32.10
CA MET A 172 -26.13 57.14 -31.48
C MET A 172 -27.27 56.85 -32.44
N ASN A 173 -28.35 56.27 -31.92
CA ASN A 173 -29.56 56.10 -32.70
C ASN A 173 -30.81 56.07 -31.82
N ALA A 174 -31.90 56.56 -32.40
CA ALA A 174 -33.20 56.64 -31.78
C ALA A 174 -34.29 56.48 -32.84
N THR A 175 -35.43 55.96 -32.42
CA THR A 175 -36.66 55.97 -33.22
C THR A 175 -37.64 56.98 -32.66
N ILE A 176 -38.34 57.66 -33.54
CA ILE A 176 -39.34 58.67 -33.22
C ILE A 176 -40.67 58.16 -33.73
N MET A 177 -41.64 58.05 -32.83
CA MET A 177 -42.93 57.42 -33.06
C MET A 177 -44.06 58.39 -32.70
N ASN A 178 -45.27 58.06 -33.17
CA ASN A 178 -46.53 58.64 -32.71
C ASN A 178 -46.91 60.04 -33.22
N ASP A 179 -46.39 60.48 -34.36
CA ASP A 179 -47.12 61.47 -35.15
C ASP A 179 -47.30 60.96 -36.58
N THR A 180 -48.53 60.90 -37.06
CA THR A 180 -48.86 60.46 -38.43
C THR A 180 -48.50 61.53 -39.47
N ARG A 181 -47.94 62.67 -39.06
CA ARG A 181 -47.66 63.87 -39.87
C ARG A 181 -46.19 64.29 -39.82
N LEU A 182 -45.30 63.35 -39.52
CA LEU A 182 -43.85 63.55 -39.33
C LEU A 182 -43.10 64.03 -40.58
N THR A 183 -42.59 65.26 -40.52
CA THR A 183 -41.35 65.72 -41.18
C THR A 183 -40.53 66.55 -40.18
N ALA A 184 -40.32 65.97 -39.00
CA ALA A 184 -39.75 66.58 -37.81
C ALA A 184 -38.25 66.94 -37.95
N LEU A 185 -37.82 68.00 -37.27
CA LEU A 185 -36.42 68.39 -37.10
C LEU A 185 -35.86 67.75 -35.83
N HIS A 186 -34.78 66.98 -35.96
CA HIS A 186 -34.14 66.24 -34.87
C HIS A 186 -32.76 66.82 -34.54
N PHE A 187 -32.48 67.01 -33.26
CA PHE A 187 -31.15 67.40 -32.81
C PHE A 187 -30.82 66.79 -31.43
N VAL A 188 -29.57 66.38 -31.27
CA VAL A 188 -29.02 65.96 -29.98
C VAL A 188 -28.18 67.09 -29.42
N ASN A 189 -28.39 67.41 -28.14
CA ASN A 189 -27.53 68.30 -27.38
C ASN A 189 -26.90 67.52 -26.24
N PHE A 190 -25.65 67.79 -25.94
CA PHE A 190 -24.96 67.17 -24.82
C PHE A 190 -24.61 68.24 -23.79
N THR A 191 -24.69 67.84 -22.53
CA THR A 191 -24.16 68.63 -21.42
C THR A 191 -23.29 67.71 -20.58
N ASN A 192 -22.04 68.11 -20.43
CA ASN A 192 -21.20 67.52 -19.39
C ASN A 192 -21.58 68.09 -18.01
N THR A 193 -21.00 67.50 -16.95
CA THR A 193 -21.13 67.96 -15.57
C THR A 193 -20.58 69.38 -15.32
N SER A 194 -19.83 69.96 -16.27
CA SER A 194 -19.34 71.34 -16.24
C SER A 194 -20.17 72.33 -17.07
N GLY A 195 -21.33 71.92 -17.60
CA GLY A 195 -22.29 72.80 -18.28
C GLY A 195 -21.90 73.22 -19.69
N HIS A 196 -20.88 72.61 -20.30
CA HIS A 196 -20.50 72.86 -21.68
C HIS A 196 -21.57 72.32 -22.64
N LYS A 197 -22.13 73.20 -23.49
CA LYS A 197 -23.07 72.88 -24.58
C LYS A 197 -22.38 73.14 -25.91
N SER A 198 -22.13 72.15 -26.76
CA SER A 198 -21.68 72.45 -28.14
C SER A 198 -21.73 71.29 -29.13
N ASN A 199 -22.83 71.14 -29.89
CA ASN A 199 -22.91 70.90 -31.34
C ASN A 199 -24.25 70.24 -31.63
N TYR A 200 -25.05 70.87 -32.50
CA TYR A 200 -26.31 70.30 -32.97
C TYR A 200 -26.00 69.28 -34.05
N PHE A 201 -26.28 68.00 -33.80
CA PHE A 201 -26.23 66.97 -34.83
C PHE A 201 -27.60 66.87 -35.51
N ASN A 202 -27.66 67.29 -36.77
CA ASN A 202 -28.86 67.15 -37.59
C ASN A 202 -28.98 65.71 -38.12
N ALA A 203 -30.22 65.26 -38.29
CA ALA A 203 -30.56 63.97 -38.90
C ALA A 203 -29.96 63.74 -40.29
N SER A 204 -29.40 62.55 -40.49
CA SER A 204 -29.45 61.84 -41.77
C SER A 204 -30.90 61.32 -41.96
N ASN A 205 -31.55 61.66 -43.08
CA ASN A 205 -32.94 61.28 -43.44
C ASN A 205 -34.07 61.87 -42.58
N PRO A 206 -34.50 63.12 -42.81
CA PRO A 206 -35.66 63.73 -42.12
C PRO A 206 -37.03 63.13 -42.52
N ASN A 207 -37.06 62.18 -43.47
CA ASN A 207 -38.29 61.55 -43.96
C ASN A 207 -38.56 60.16 -43.35
N GLU A 208 -37.69 59.69 -42.44
CA GLU A 208 -37.80 58.38 -41.80
C GLU A 208 -37.94 58.53 -40.27
N ASN A 209 -38.65 57.60 -39.64
CA ASN A 209 -38.87 57.56 -38.19
C ASN A 209 -37.62 57.13 -37.39
N PHE A 210 -36.48 56.96 -38.06
CA PHE A 210 -35.22 56.49 -37.47
C PHE A 210 -34.14 57.53 -37.68
N TRP A 211 -33.43 57.85 -36.60
CA TRP A 211 -32.33 58.79 -36.58
C TRP A 211 -31.06 58.09 -36.15
N ASN A 212 -29.94 58.41 -36.80
CA ASN A 212 -28.62 58.02 -36.37
C ASN A 212 -27.60 59.17 -36.51
N ALA A 213 -26.61 59.17 -35.64
CA ALA A 213 -25.43 60.02 -35.75
C ALA A 213 -24.22 59.34 -35.12
N THR A 214 -23.04 59.71 -35.59
CA THR A 214 -21.77 59.23 -35.04
C THR A 214 -21.10 60.39 -34.33
N ILE A 215 -20.81 60.22 -33.04
CA ILE A 215 -20.14 61.25 -32.22
C ILE A 215 -18.72 60.81 -31.94
N ASN A 216 -17.77 61.74 -32.14
CA ASN A 216 -16.37 61.52 -31.76
C ASN A 216 -16.22 61.63 -30.23
N THR A 217 -15.55 60.67 -29.61
CA THR A 217 -15.35 60.63 -28.16
C THR A 217 -14.59 61.84 -27.63
N THR A 218 -13.80 62.52 -28.48
CA THR A 218 -13.11 63.77 -28.12
C THR A 218 -14.05 64.95 -27.86
N GLU A 219 -15.32 64.85 -28.26
CA GLU A 219 -16.33 65.88 -27.97
C GLU A 219 -16.93 65.77 -26.56
N LEU A 220 -16.64 64.68 -25.85
CA LEU A 220 -17.08 64.42 -24.48
C LEU A 220 -15.90 64.54 -23.51
N THR A 221 -16.20 64.89 -22.26
CA THR A 221 -15.18 64.95 -21.19
C THR A 221 -15.07 63.62 -20.47
N GLU A 222 -13.89 63.28 -19.95
CA GLU A 222 -13.69 62.11 -19.08
C GLU A 222 -14.72 62.06 -17.93
N GLY A 223 -15.20 60.87 -17.60
CA GLY A 223 -16.17 60.62 -16.55
C GLY A 223 -17.64 60.69 -17.02
N GLU A 224 -18.53 61.12 -16.13
CA GLU A 224 -19.97 61.08 -16.35
C GLU A 224 -20.46 62.18 -17.31
N ASN A 225 -21.20 61.77 -18.35
CA ASN A 225 -21.80 62.66 -19.35
C ASN A 225 -23.30 62.34 -19.55
N TYR A 226 -24.08 63.38 -19.90
CA TYR A 226 -25.51 63.27 -20.20
C TYR A 226 -25.76 63.68 -21.66
N LEU A 227 -26.31 62.75 -22.44
CA LEU A 227 -26.69 62.99 -23.84
C LEU A 227 -28.20 63.21 -23.90
N TYR A 228 -28.63 64.43 -24.24
CA TYR A 228 -30.04 64.81 -24.36
C TYR A 228 -30.49 64.67 -25.81
N PHE A 229 -31.61 63.99 -26.00
CA PHE A 229 -32.20 63.79 -27.31
C PHE A 229 -33.47 64.63 -27.42
N ASN A 230 -33.51 65.47 -28.46
CA ASN A 230 -34.61 66.40 -28.69
C ASN A 230 -35.25 66.12 -30.06
N ALA A 231 -36.59 66.11 -30.10
CA ALA A 231 -37.36 65.96 -31.33
C ALA A 231 -38.45 67.03 -31.40
N ASN A 232 -38.56 67.71 -32.53
CA ASN A 232 -39.57 68.74 -32.78
C ASN A 232 -40.35 68.44 -34.07
N ASP A 233 -41.68 68.41 -34.01
CA ASP A 233 -42.52 68.21 -35.19
C ASP A 233 -42.69 69.49 -36.04
N THR A 234 -43.51 69.40 -37.10
CA THR A 234 -43.76 70.53 -38.02
C THR A 234 -44.70 71.60 -37.46
N ALA A 235 -45.48 71.29 -36.42
CA ALA A 235 -46.29 72.25 -35.69
C ALA A 235 -45.48 72.98 -34.60
N GLY A 236 -44.26 72.51 -34.32
CA GLY A 236 -43.35 73.07 -33.33
C GLY A 236 -43.49 72.46 -31.94
N ASN A 237 -44.14 71.30 -31.79
CA ASN A 237 -44.19 70.61 -30.50
C ASN A 237 -42.86 69.91 -30.21
N LEU A 238 -42.24 70.26 -29.09
CA LEU A 238 -40.91 69.78 -28.69
C LEU A 238 -40.99 68.70 -27.62
N ASN A 239 -40.32 67.57 -27.86
CA ASN A 239 -39.91 66.62 -26.83
C ASN A 239 -38.42 66.82 -26.51
N ASN A 240 -38.09 67.19 -25.27
CA ASN A 240 -36.72 67.48 -24.82
C ASN A 240 -36.35 66.87 -23.46
N SER A 241 -37.14 65.94 -22.94
CA SER A 241 -36.93 65.33 -21.62
C SER A 241 -36.13 64.02 -21.63
N ASN A 242 -35.82 63.50 -22.81
CA ASN A 242 -35.12 62.21 -22.95
C ASN A 242 -33.61 62.39 -22.89
N TYR A 243 -32.94 61.61 -22.04
CA TYR A 243 -31.49 61.58 -21.96
C TYR A 243 -30.97 60.18 -21.62
N VAL A 244 -29.70 59.93 -21.94
CA VAL A 244 -28.93 58.76 -21.45
C VAL A 244 -27.68 59.23 -20.73
N ARG A 245 -27.34 58.54 -19.64
CA ARG A 245 -26.09 58.70 -18.91
C ARG A 245 -25.04 57.76 -19.50
N VAL A 246 -23.83 58.27 -19.74
CA VAL A 246 -22.68 57.48 -20.20
C VAL A 246 -21.42 57.84 -19.42
N TYR A 247 -20.48 56.91 -19.33
CA TYR A 247 -19.18 57.10 -18.68
C TYR A 247 -18.09 57.05 -19.76
N VAL A 248 -17.43 58.19 -19.98
CA VAL A 248 -16.30 58.26 -20.91
C VAL A 248 -15.04 57.91 -20.13
N ASP A 249 -14.37 56.85 -20.56
CA ASP A 249 -13.18 56.32 -19.91
C ASP A 249 -12.04 56.23 -20.94
N THR A 250 -11.14 57.20 -20.90
CA THR A 250 -9.96 57.24 -21.78
C THR A 250 -8.68 56.90 -21.03
N THR A 251 -8.77 56.68 -19.73
CA THR A 251 -7.61 56.37 -18.90
C THR A 251 -7.27 54.90 -18.97
N VAL A 252 -6.01 54.60 -19.29
CA VAL A 252 -5.51 53.23 -19.19
C VAL A 252 -5.37 52.88 -17.70
N PRO A 253 -5.87 51.71 -17.27
CA PRO A 253 -5.79 51.33 -15.87
C PRO A 253 -4.36 50.98 -15.43
N THR A 254 -4.16 50.81 -14.12
CA THR A 254 -2.88 50.37 -13.55
C THR A 254 -2.99 49.03 -12.84
N VAL A 255 -1.96 48.18 -12.95
CA VAL A 255 -1.89 46.86 -12.30
C VAL A 255 -0.67 46.80 -11.39
N ASN A 256 -0.86 46.49 -10.10
CA ASN A 256 0.23 46.24 -9.16
C ASN A 256 0.26 44.76 -8.75
N ILE A 257 1.41 44.13 -9.00
CA ILE A 257 1.66 42.75 -8.61
C ILE A 257 1.93 42.66 -7.10
N ARG A 258 1.33 41.66 -6.43
CA ARG A 258 1.54 41.36 -5.01
C ARG A 258 2.38 40.10 -4.81
N THR A 259 2.00 38.99 -5.46
CA THR A 259 2.73 37.72 -5.38
C THR A 259 2.43 36.87 -6.62
N PRO A 260 3.35 36.01 -7.08
CA PRO A 260 4.75 35.94 -6.69
C PRO A 260 5.53 37.22 -7.09
N GLY A 261 6.67 37.46 -6.45
CA GLY A 261 7.57 38.54 -6.85
C GLY A 261 8.34 38.20 -8.13
N ASN A 262 9.03 39.17 -8.71
CA ASN A 262 9.91 38.91 -9.87
C ASN A 262 11.12 38.07 -9.43
N LYS A 263 11.55 37.12 -10.29
CA LYS A 263 12.68 36.23 -10.01
C LYS A 263 12.51 35.44 -8.71
N THR A 264 11.34 34.83 -8.56
CA THR A 264 11.04 33.92 -7.44
C THR A 264 10.95 32.48 -7.94
N TRP A 265 10.97 31.54 -7.01
CA TRP A 265 10.84 30.10 -7.28
C TRP A 265 9.68 29.51 -6.49
N THR A 266 9.15 28.40 -6.97
CA THR A 266 8.13 27.62 -6.27
C THR A 266 8.19 26.16 -6.70
N THR A 267 7.68 25.28 -5.85
CA THR A 267 7.48 23.86 -6.15
C THR A 267 6.05 23.59 -6.64
N SER A 268 5.16 24.58 -6.55
CA SER A 268 3.79 24.46 -7.02
C SER A 268 3.76 24.58 -8.54
N THR A 269 3.30 23.55 -9.23
CA THR A 269 3.05 23.59 -10.68
C THR A 269 1.82 24.42 -11.04
N THR A 270 0.99 24.82 -10.06
CA THR A 270 -0.14 25.75 -10.24
C THR A 270 -0.06 26.89 -9.21
N PRO A 271 0.91 27.82 -9.35
CA PRO A 271 1.08 28.91 -8.38
C PRO A 271 -0.11 29.87 -8.38
N VAL A 272 -0.31 30.54 -7.23
CA VAL A 272 -1.32 31.59 -7.06
C VAL A 272 -0.70 32.95 -7.35
N PHE A 273 -1.32 33.70 -8.25
CA PHE A 273 -0.91 35.04 -8.66
C PHE A 273 -1.89 36.06 -8.11
N ALA A 274 -1.42 36.90 -7.19
CA ALA A 274 -2.22 37.98 -6.62
C ALA A 274 -1.76 39.34 -7.15
N PHE A 275 -2.73 40.17 -7.53
CA PHE A 275 -2.52 41.54 -8.00
C PHE A 275 -3.69 42.41 -7.56
N ASN A 276 -3.56 43.73 -7.70
CA ASN A 276 -4.70 44.63 -7.71
C ASN A 276 -4.70 45.49 -8.97
N PHE A 277 -5.89 45.84 -9.39
CA PHE A 277 -6.16 46.75 -10.48
C PHE A 277 -6.70 48.05 -9.90
N THR A 278 -6.27 49.20 -10.44
CA THR A 278 -6.84 50.49 -10.09
C THR A 278 -7.13 51.32 -11.33
N ASP A 279 -8.29 51.97 -11.32
CA ASP A 279 -8.80 52.85 -12.36
C ASP A 279 -9.66 53.97 -11.74
N ASN A 280 -9.82 55.11 -12.41
CA ASN A 280 -10.58 56.24 -11.86
C ASN A 280 -12.06 56.24 -12.26
N THR A 281 -12.40 55.64 -13.41
CA THR A 281 -13.75 55.68 -14.01
C THR A 281 -14.39 54.29 -13.98
N SER A 282 -13.63 53.25 -14.30
CA SER A 282 -14.08 51.86 -14.34
C SER A 282 -14.10 51.20 -12.95
N PRO A 283 -15.27 50.76 -12.44
CA PRO A 283 -15.39 50.04 -11.17
C PRO A 283 -14.87 48.59 -11.24
N ASN A 284 -14.76 48.03 -12.44
CA ASN A 284 -14.37 46.66 -12.68
C ASN A 284 -13.52 46.55 -13.96
N ALA A 285 -12.75 45.47 -14.08
CA ALA A 285 -11.98 45.13 -15.27
C ALA A 285 -11.96 43.62 -15.52
N SER A 286 -11.76 43.26 -16.78
CA SER A 286 -11.45 41.90 -17.21
C SER A 286 -9.93 41.69 -17.19
N CYS A 287 -9.45 40.90 -16.24
CA CYS A 287 -8.02 40.64 -16.05
C CYS A 287 -7.66 39.19 -16.38
N SER A 288 -6.65 38.99 -17.21
CA SER A 288 -6.17 37.68 -17.64
C SER A 288 -4.71 37.47 -17.26
N LEU A 289 -4.38 36.26 -16.80
CA LEU A 289 -3.02 35.79 -16.51
C LEU A 289 -2.43 35.16 -17.77
N TYR A 290 -1.20 35.53 -18.11
CA TYR A 290 -0.48 35.03 -19.29
C TYR A 290 0.83 34.37 -18.89
N PHE A 291 1.19 33.30 -19.60
CA PHE A 291 2.52 32.68 -19.53
C PHE A 291 3.23 32.71 -20.89
N ASP A 292 4.56 32.63 -20.86
CA ASP A 292 5.48 32.29 -21.96
C ASP A 292 5.06 32.83 -23.32
N SER A 293 5.39 34.10 -23.54
CA SER A 293 5.16 34.85 -24.79
C SER A 293 3.69 35.09 -25.20
N GLY A 294 2.70 34.78 -24.35
CA GLY A 294 1.33 35.28 -24.50
C GLY A 294 0.19 34.26 -24.41
N THR A 295 0.43 33.08 -23.84
CA THR A 295 -0.62 32.09 -23.64
C THR A 295 -1.52 32.50 -22.47
N VAL A 296 -2.80 32.74 -22.73
CA VAL A 296 -3.81 33.00 -21.68
C VAL A 296 -3.99 31.74 -20.85
N SER A 297 -3.80 31.85 -19.55
CA SER A 297 -3.96 30.74 -18.60
C SER A 297 -5.31 30.77 -17.90
N SER A 298 -5.72 31.94 -17.43
CA SER A 298 -6.96 32.14 -16.71
C SER A 298 -7.42 33.60 -16.81
N THR A 299 -8.73 33.82 -16.71
CA THR A 299 -9.36 35.13 -16.87
C THR A 299 -10.40 35.34 -15.78
N ASN A 300 -10.39 36.52 -15.15
CA ASN A 300 -11.46 37.02 -14.30
C ASN A 300 -12.07 38.28 -14.95
N VAL A 301 -13.28 38.12 -15.48
CA VAL A 301 -13.99 39.14 -16.25
C VAL A 301 -14.62 40.25 -15.38
N THR A 302 -14.60 40.13 -14.05
CA THR A 302 -15.22 41.08 -13.11
C THR A 302 -14.29 41.47 -11.96
N THR A 303 -12.99 41.64 -12.23
CA THR A 303 -12.01 42.07 -11.23
C THR A 303 -12.39 43.45 -10.68
N ARG A 304 -12.65 43.57 -9.37
CA ARG A 304 -13.14 44.81 -8.76
C ARG A 304 -12.00 45.78 -8.47
N ASN A 305 -12.22 47.07 -8.76
CA ASN A 305 -11.25 48.14 -8.57
C ASN A 305 -10.74 48.21 -7.11
N SER A 306 -9.42 48.40 -6.95
CA SER A 306 -8.69 48.53 -5.68
C SER A 306 -8.79 47.32 -4.75
N THR A 307 -9.24 46.16 -5.25
CA THR A 307 -9.31 44.92 -4.49
C THR A 307 -8.23 43.92 -4.91
N ALA A 308 -7.71 43.16 -3.95
CA ALA A 308 -6.77 42.09 -4.24
C ALA A 308 -7.51 40.95 -4.96
N THR A 309 -7.02 40.60 -6.15
CA THR A 309 -7.56 39.52 -6.98
C THR A 309 -6.50 38.44 -7.15
N THR A 310 -6.92 37.19 -7.05
CA THR A 310 -6.07 36.01 -7.22
C THR A 310 -6.48 35.22 -8.44
N LEU A 311 -5.50 34.85 -9.27
CA LEU A 311 -5.64 33.94 -10.39
C LEU A 311 -4.66 32.78 -10.22
N THR A 312 -5.04 31.59 -10.65
CA THR A 312 -4.14 30.43 -10.72
C THR A 312 -3.85 30.09 -12.18
N ALA A 313 -2.74 29.40 -12.43
CA ALA A 313 -2.51 28.80 -13.75
C ALA A 313 -3.65 27.82 -14.08
N GLY A 314 -4.21 27.89 -15.29
CA GLY A 314 -5.28 27.02 -15.75
C GLY A 314 -4.84 25.58 -16.05
N ALA A 315 -3.53 25.36 -16.16
CA ALA A 315 -2.90 24.05 -16.29
C ALA A 315 -1.61 24.01 -15.46
N ALA A 316 -1.16 22.81 -15.13
CA ALA A 316 0.12 22.61 -14.45
C ALA A 316 1.27 23.08 -15.36
N LEU A 317 2.10 23.98 -14.84
CA LEU A 317 3.33 24.44 -15.47
C LEU A 317 4.40 23.34 -15.39
N THR A 318 5.24 23.29 -16.42
CA THR A 318 6.40 22.39 -16.47
C THR A 318 7.50 22.88 -15.53
N LEU A 319 8.50 22.04 -15.27
CA LEU A 319 9.70 22.48 -14.56
C LEU A 319 10.48 23.48 -15.42
N GLY A 320 11.07 24.48 -14.76
CA GLY A 320 11.90 25.51 -15.38
C GLY A 320 11.33 26.93 -15.28
N ILE A 321 11.98 27.85 -15.99
CA ILE A 321 11.66 29.27 -15.96
C ILE A 321 10.43 29.55 -16.82
N HIS A 322 9.41 30.13 -16.20
CA HIS A 322 8.23 30.66 -16.88
C HIS A 322 8.20 32.19 -16.78
N THR A 323 7.90 32.84 -17.89
CA THR A 323 7.57 34.29 -17.89
C THR A 323 6.08 34.46 -17.70
N TRP A 324 5.67 35.40 -16.86
CA TRP A 324 4.25 35.64 -16.61
C TRP A 324 3.93 37.13 -16.49
N GLY A 325 2.66 37.47 -16.68
CA GLY A 325 2.14 38.81 -16.50
C GLY A 325 0.61 38.83 -16.50
N VAL A 326 0.04 39.96 -16.10
CA VAL A 326 -1.42 40.17 -16.07
C VAL A 326 -1.78 41.24 -17.09
N ASN A 327 -2.78 40.98 -17.94
CA ASN A 327 -3.40 41.98 -18.80
C ASN A 327 -4.78 42.32 -18.24
N CYS A 328 -5.06 43.58 -17.96
CA CYS A 328 -6.38 44.04 -17.54
C CYS A 328 -6.98 44.97 -18.59
N THR A 329 -8.23 44.70 -18.94
CA THR A 329 -9.08 45.55 -19.81
C THR A 329 -10.20 46.13 -18.96
N ASP A 330 -10.31 47.44 -18.88
CA ASP A 330 -11.38 48.12 -18.15
C ASP A 330 -12.74 48.06 -18.90
N LEU A 331 -13.77 48.75 -18.41
CA LEU A 331 -15.09 48.78 -19.08
C LEU A 331 -15.14 49.74 -20.28
N GLY A 332 -14.24 50.72 -20.35
CA GLY A 332 -14.01 51.55 -21.54
C GLY A 332 -13.29 50.80 -22.67
N GLY A 333 -12.68 49.66 -22.38
CA GLY A 333 -11.87 48.89 -23.31
C GLY A 333 -10.39 49.30 -23.32
N ASN A 334 -9.93 50.14 -22.39
CA ASN A 334 -8.51 50.46 -22.27
C ASN A 334 -7.76 49.28 -21.63
N GLN A 335 -6.60 48.96 -22.18
CA GLN A 335 -5.85 47.76 -21.82
C GLN A 335 -4.47 48.09 -21.28
N ILE A 336 -4.06 47.38 -20.23
CA ILE A 336 -2.70 47.43 -19.69
C ILE A 336 -2.18 46.02 -19.46
N ARG A 337 -0.96 45.77 -19.94
CA ARG A 337 -0.16 44.64 -19.48
C ARG A 337 0.73 45.11 -18.34
N SER A 338 0.86 44.32 -17.29
CA SER A 338 1.80 44.57 -16.20
C SER A 338 3.16 45.01 -16.75
N SER A 339 3.74 46.07 -16.17
CA SER A 339 4.85 46.84 -16.73
C SER A 339 6.17 46.06 -16.93
N VAL A 340 6.28 44.85 -16.40
CA VAL A 340 7.43 43.94 -16.53
C VAL A 340 6.93 42.50 -16.70
N ASN A 341 7.61 41.70 -17.53
CA ASN A 341 7.43 40.24 -17.51
C ASN A 341 8.15 39.69 -16.28
N PHE A 342 7.39 39.09 -15.38
CA PHE A 342 7.93 38.49 -14.18
C PHE A 342 8.41 37.08 -14.51
N THR A 343 9.57 36.69 -13.99
CA THR A 343 10.02 35.29 -14.10
C THR A 343 9.72 34.53 -12.81
N ILE A 344 9.23 33.31 -12.97
CA ILE A 344 9.06 32.34 -11.89
C ILE A 344 9.73 31.02 -12.31
N ASP A 345 10.51 30.41 -11.42
CA ASP A 345 11.05 29.06 -11.64
C ASP A 345 10.20 28.02 -10.94
N ILE A 346 9.74 27.03 -11.70
CA ILE A 346 9.11 25.85 -11.14
C ILE A 346 10.21 24.82 -10.96
N VAL A 347 10.58 24.56 -9.70
CA VAL A 347 11.71 23.69 -9.36
C VAL A 347 11.25 22.45 -8.61
N GLU A 348 12.03 21.39 -8.70
CA GLU A 348 11.85 20.23 -7.84
C GLU A 348 12.29 20.53 -6.40
N ARG A 349 11.72 19.80 -5.44
CA ARG A 349 12.18 19.89 -4.05
C ARG A 349 13.58 19.29 -3.92
N PRO A 350 14.48 19.86 -3.10
CA PRO A 350 15.76 19.24 -2.80
C PRO A 350 15.56 17.82 -2.27
N THR A 351 16.29 16.85 -2.84
CA THR A 351 16.18 15.45 -2.44
C THR A 351 17.42 15.02 -1.67
N ILE A 352 17.25 14.68 -0.40
CA ILE A 352 18.32 14.09 0.39
C ILE A 352 18.62 12.70 -0.18
N THR A 353 19.89 12.33 -0.33
CA THR A 353 20.32 10.99 -0.77
C THR A 353 21.04 10.24 0.35
N SER A 354 21.72 10.95 1.25
CA SER A 354 22.39 10.37 2.41
C SER A 354 22.37 11.32 3.62
N PRO A 355 22.23 10.82 4.87
CA PRO A 355 21.90 9.44 5.23
C PRO A 355 20.50 9.01 4.75
N ALA A 356 20.28 7.69 4.68
CA ALA A 356 18.97 7.13 4.37
C ALA A 356 17.96 7.48 5.49
N ASN A 357 16.67 7.56 5.16
CA ASN A 357 15.65 7.81 6.18
C ASN A 357 15.65 6.69 7.23
N ASN A 358 15.56 7.06 8.51
CA ASN A 358 15.66 6.19 9.69
C ASN A 358 17.01 5.47 9.86
N SER A 359 18.07 5.92 9.19
CA SER A 359 19.39 5.31 9.34
C SER A 359 19.95 5.51 10.76
N TRP A 360 20.71 4.53 11.22
CA TRP A 360 21.51 4.62 12.44
C TRP A 360 22.89 5.15 12.11
N ILE A 361 23.34 6.16 12.85
CA ILE A 361 24.69 6.69 12.71
C ILE A 361 25.54 6.10 13.84
N PRO A 362 26.55 5.26 13.52
CA PRO A 362 27.40 4.67 14.54
C PRO A 362 28.23 5.75 15.23
N ALA A 363 28.35 5.67 16.55
CA ALA A 363 29.21 6.53 17.34
C ALA A 363 30.68 6.16 17.07
N THR A 364 31.32 6.77 16.06
CA THR A 364 32.71 6.46 15.73
C THR A 364 33.68 7.05 16.77
N GLY A 365 34.07 6.22 17.74
CA GLY A 365 35.46 6.05 18.18
C GLY A 365 36.31 7.28 18.52
N THR A 366 35.81 8.25 19.30
CA THR A 366 36.67 9.11 20.12
C THR A 366 35.97 9.41 21.45
N THR A 367 36.76 9.61 22.51
CA THR A 367 36.35 9.74 23.93
C THR A 367 35.51 10.98 24.27
N ASN A 368 34.98 11.66 23.26
CA ASN A 368 33.83 12.54 23.37
C ASN A 368 32.80 12.00 22.37
N TYR A 369 31.65 11.54 22.85
CA TYR A 369 30.54 11.01 22.05
C TYR A 369 30.02 12.09 21.07
N THR A 370 30.70 12.29 19.94
CA THR A 370 30.52 13.41 19.03
C THR A 370 30.36 12.90 17.60
N ILE A 371 29.20 13.16 16.98
CA ILE A 371 29.00 12.98 15.53
C ILE A 371 29.43 14.27 14.81
N ASN A 372 30.68 14.67 14.99
CA ASN A 372 31.27 15.77 14.23
C ASN A 372 31.80 15.20 12.90
N GLY A 373 31.41 15.78 11.76
CA GLY A 373 31.92 15.35 10.45
C GLY A 373 31.00 14.45 9.61
N THR A 374 29.78 14.10 10.07
CA THR A 374 28.85 13.33 9.24
C THR A 374 28.42 14.14 8.02
N SER A 375 28.55 13.49 6.86
CA SER A 375 28.22 14.03 5.55
C SER A 375 26.75 13.77 5.21
N PHE A 376 26.00 14.85 4.98
CA PHE A 376 24.64 14.82 4.46
C PHE A 376 24.68 15.17 2.99
N VAL A 377 24.26 14.23 2.14
CA VAL A 377 24.27 14.42 0.69
C VAL A 377 22.85 14.70 0.22
N PHE A 378 22.69 15.72 -0.62
CA PHE A 378 21.44 16.03 -1.28
C PHE A 378 21.66 16.48 -2.72
N ASN A 379 20.60 16.34 -3.51
CA ASN A 379 20.58 16.75 -4.91
C ASN A 379 19.61 17.91 -5.09
N TYR A 380 19.98 18.83 -5.98
CA TYR A 380 19.18 19.99 -6.30
C TYR A 380 19.40 20.41 -7.76
N SER A 381 18.31 20.68 -8.48
CA SER A 381 18.30 21.15 -9.87
C SER A 381 17.31 22.30 -10.04
N SER A 382 17.71 23.36 -10.76
CA SER A 382 16.84 24.49 -11.10
C SER A 382 17.09 25.01 -12.51
N GLY A 383 16.02 25.49 -13.15
CA GLY A 383 16.04 26.01 -14.51
C GLY A 383 16.49 27.47 -14.63
N LEU A 384 16.36 28.30 -13.57
CA LEU A 384 16.85 29.70 -13.52
C LEU A 384 18.36 29.85 -13.59
N ILE A 385 19.10 28.76 -13.37
CA ILE A 385 20.55 28.81 -13.19
C ILE A 385 21.23 28.66 -14.55
N ASN A 386 21.22 29.73 -15.33
CA ASN A 386 22.12 29.85 -16.49
C ASN A 386 23.42 30.55 -16.08
N THR A 387 24.51 30.03 -16.63
CA THR A 387 25.91 30.19 -16.21
C THR A 387 26.33 31.62 -15.80
N THR A 388 27.12 31.68 -14.70
CA THR A 388 28.05 32.75 -14.25
C THR A 388 27.56 34.01 -13.54
N GLN A 389 26.27 34.21 -13.22
CA GLN A 389 25.86 35.43 -12.47
C GLN A 389 24.92 35.25 -11.25
N ASP A 390 24.29 34.08 -11.04
CA ASP A 390 23.43 33.85 -9.87
C ASP A 390 24.07 32.86 -8.88
N ASN A 391 25.07 33.32 -8.14
CA ASN A 391 25.66 32.62 -6.98
C ASN A 391 24.75 32.68 -5.73
N ASN A 392 23.43 32.87 -5.90
CA ASN A 392 22.53 33.30 -4.83
C ASN A 392 21.65 32.18 -4.27
N VAL A 393 21.88 30.93 -4.65
CA VAL A 393 21.24 29.76 -4.03
C VAL A 393 22.16 29.24 -2.94
N SER A 394 21.76 29.42 -1.69
CA SER A 394 22.42 28.83 -0.52
C SER A 394 21.54 27.73 0.07
N CYS A 395 22.13 26.58 0.38
CA CYS A 395 21.42 25.50 1.05
C CYS A 395 22.04 25.24 2.42
N GLU A 396 21.18 25.12 3.43
CA GLU A 396 21.54 24.93 4.84
C GLU A 396 20.92 23.63 5.37
N LEU A 397 21.68 22.93 6.22
CA LEU A 397 21.22 21.73 6.92
C LEU A 397 20.67 22.10 8.30
N PHE A 398 19.39 21.77 8.50
CA PHE A 398 18.72 21.89 9.78
C PHE A 398 18.57 20.52 10.41
N ILE A 399 19.05 20.38 11.64
CA ILE A 399 18.82 19.21 12.49
C ILE A 399 18.07 19.69 13.74
N LEU A 400 16.94 19.04 14.04
CA LEU A 400 16.15 19.33 15.23
C LEU A 400 16.56 18.36 16.35
N ASN A 401 16.88 18.90 17.51
CA ASN A 401 17.01 18.10 18.72
C ASN A 401 15.62 17.73 19.29
N ALA A 402 15.60 16.87 20.32
CA ALA A 402 14.36 16.42 20.97
C ALA A 402 13.52 17.56 21.59
N THR A 403 14.07 18.77 21.76
CA THR A 403 13.35 19.95 22.25
C THR A 403 12.86 20.88 21.14
N GLY A 404 13.03 20.51 19.86
CA GLY A 404 12.60 21.27 18.69
C GLY A 404 13.46 22.50 18.39
N GLN A 405 14.61 22.65 19.06
CA GLN A 405 15.58 23.69 18.74
C GLN A 405 16.39 23.30 17.50
N TYR A 406 16.50 24.27 16.59
CA TYR A 406 17.32 24.18 15.39
C TYR A 406 18.76 24.49 15.72
N ASN A 407 19.66 23.54 15.44
CA ASN A 407 21.06 23.88 15.27
C ASN A 407 21.32 24.04 13.77
N ASN A 408 21.72 25.23 13.32
CA ASN A 408 22.29 25.37 11.98
C ASN A 408 23.63 24.63 12.00
N THR A 409 23.67 23.47 11.35
CA THR A 409 24.76 22.51 11.52
C THR A 409 25.73 22.45 10.35
N GLY A 410 25.36 22.98 9.19
CA GLY A 410 26.18 22.94 7.99
C GLY A 410 25.70 23.93 6.95
N PHE A 411 26.64 24.67 6.36
CA PHE A 411 26.38 25.71 5.38
C PHE A 411 27.17 25.44 4.09
N ASN A 412 26.50 25.49 2.93
CA ASN A 412 27.18 25.51 1.64
C ASN A 412 26.89 26.83 0.91
N ILE A 413 27.95 27.60 0.67
CA ILE A 413 27.89 28.93 0.03
C ILE A 413 27.49 28.85 -1.45
N SER A 414 27.65 27.70 -2.12
CA SER A 414 27.37 27.61 -3.55
C SER A 414 26.92 26.21 -3.98
N THR A 415 25.62 26.01 -4.18
CA THR A 415 25.05 24.75 -4.68
C THR A 415 24.45 24.98 -6.06
N LEU A 416 25.32 24.98 -7.08
CA LEU A 416 24.92 25.17 -8.47
C LEU A 416 24.59 23.82 -9.11
N ASN A 417 23.31 23.53 -9.35
CA ASN A 417 22.85 22.33 -10.08
C ASN A 417 23.63 21.05 -9.73
N ALA A 418 23.86 20.84 -8.44
CA ALA A 418 24.71 19.78 -7.96
C ALA A 418 23.89 18.51 -7.77
N THR A 419 24.26 17.48 -8.53
CA THR A 419 23.71 16.13 -8.43
C THR A 419 24.21 15.37 -7.20
N SER A 420 25.08 15.98 -6.40
CA SER A 420 25.57 15.49 -5.10
C SER A 420 26.27 16.63 -4.35
N THR A 421 25.56 17.28 -3.42
CA THR A 421 26.15 18.27 -2.51
C THR A 421 26.26 17.69 -1.11
N THR A 422 27.45 17.79 -0.51
CA THR A 422 27.69 17.39 0.87
C THR A 422 27.62 18.59 1.82
N LEU A 423 26.78 18.49 2.85
CA LEU A 423 26.77 19.36 4.03
C LEU A 423 27.36 18.56 5.20
N ILE A 424 28.35 19.14 5.88
CA ILE A 424 29.00 18.51 7.02
C ILE A 424 28.39 19.08 8.30
N ASN A 425 27.90 18.21 9.17
CA ASN A 425 27.46 18.60 10.50
C ASN A 425 28.68 19.01 11.36
N ASN A 426 28.68 20.26 11.82
CA ASN A 426 29.71 20.86 12.68
C ASN A 426 29.26 20.98 14.15
N GLN A 427 28.16 20.32 14.54
CA GLN A 427 27.61 20.34 15.89
C GLN A 427 27.57 18.94 16.50
N THR A 428 27.60 18.85 17.82
CA THR A 428 27.50 17.56 18.52
C THR A 428 26.05 17.07 18.50
N LEU A 429 25.80 15.91 17.90
CA LEU A 429 24.52 15.21 18.03
C LEU A 429 24.58 14.33 19.29
N THR A 430 23.65 14.56 20.22
CA THR A 430 23.48 13.76 21.43
C THR A 430 22.69 12.48 21.14
N GLN A 431 22.82 11.48 22.02
CA GLN A 431 21.98 10.27 21.98
C GLN A 431 20.50 10.63 21.82
N GLY A 432 19.82 9.95 20.89
CA GLY A 432 18.43 10.27 20.59
C GLY A 432 17.83 9.42 19.46
N TYR A 433 16.52 9.21 19.57
CA TYR A 433 15.70 8.50 18.61
C TYR A 433 14.86 9.48 17.79
N ASN A 434 14.68 9.23 16.49
CA ASN A 434 13.92 10.07 15.56
C ASN A 434 14.38 11.54 15.51
N ILE A 435 15.69 11.77 15.44
CA ILE A 435 16.25 13.11 15.21
C ILE A 435 15.88 13.52 13.78
N SER A 436 15.03 14.53 13.63
CA SER A 436 14.60 14.99 12.31
C SER A 436 15.61 15.97 11.70
N PHE A 437 15.82 15.86 10.39
CA PHE A 437 16.66 16.77 9.64
C PHE A 437 16.08 17.07 8.25
N TYR A 438 16.38 18.26 7.73
CA TYR A 438 15.98 18.68 6.38
C TYR A 438 16.97 19.69 5.81
N VAL A 439 16.96 19.83 4.49
CA VAL A 439 17.73 20.84 3.77
C VAL A 439 16.80 21.99 3.40
N ASN A 440 17.20 23.21 3.71
CA ASN A 440 16.54 24.44 3.29
C ASN A 440 17.41 25.14 2.26
N CYS A 441 16.94 25.21 1.01
CA CYS A 441 17.58 26.00 -0.02
C CYS A 441 16.87 27.35 -0.11
N THR A 442 17.63 28.45 -0.14
CA THR A 442 17.14 29.83 -0.17
C THR A 442 17.64 30.56 -1.41
N TYR A 443 16.76 31.27 -2.11
CA TYR A 443 17.07 32.17 -3.23
C TYR A 443 16.20 33.43 -3.13
N ASN A 444 16.81 34.62 -3.15
CA ASN A 444 16.12 35.92 -3.01
C ASN A 444 15.02 35.93 -1.92
N ALA A 445 15.38 35.51 -0.70
CA ALA A 445 14.51 35.45 0.49
C ALA A 445 13.32 34.47 0.42
N THR A 446 13.22 33.63 -0.62
CA THR A 446 12.24 32.55 -0.69
C THR A 446 12.92 31.23 -0.37
N SER A 447 12.30 30.39 0.46
CA SER A 447 12.85 29.10 0.92
C SER A 447 12.11 27.90 0.35
N ILE A 448 12.84 26.87 -0.06
CA ILE A 448 12.30 25.56 -0.43
C ILE A 448 12.94 24.50 0.46
N LEU A 449 12.07 23.71 1.10
CA LEU A 449 12.48 22.65 2.01
C LEU A 449 12.50 21.30 1.31
N SER A 450 13.46 20.45 1.66
CA SER A 450 13.40 19.02 1.38
C SER A 450 12.27 18.35 2.18
N GLU A 451 11.97 17.08 1.90
CA GLU A 451 11.17 16.30 2.85
C GLU A 451 12.02 16.09 4.10
N PRO A 452 11.44 16.19 5.32
CA PRO A 452 12.16 15.86 6.52
C PRO A 452 12.47 14.36 6.54
N ARG A 453 13.67 14.03 7.00
CA ARG A 453 14.11 12.66 7.28
C ARG A 453 14.47 12.52 8.74
N PHE A 454 14.54 11.28 9.20
CA PHE A 454 14.88 10.94 10.58
C PHE A 454 16.17 10.14 10.61
N LEU A 455 16.94 10.31 11.67
CA LEU A 455 18.10 9.50 12.00
C LEU A 455 18.04 9.10 13.47
N ASN A 456 18.75 8.03 13.80
CA ASN A 456 18.88 7.55 15.17
C ASN A 456 20.36 7.56 15.57
N VAL A 457 20.62 8.00 16.80
CA VAL A 457 21.96 8.06 17.39
C VAL A 457 21.95 7.21 18.65
N ASP A 458 22.69 6.11 18.59
CA ASP A 458 22.91 5.21 19.72
C ASP A 458 24.40 5.13 20.03
N THR A 459 24.76 5.56 21.23
CA THR A 459 26.15 5.64 21.69
C THR A 459 26.45 4.62 22.77
N VAL A 460 25.47 3.80 23.17
CA VAL A 460 25.56 2.91 24.33
C VAL A 460 25.53 1.48 23.84
N ALA A 461 26.52 0.67 24.21
CA ALA A 461 26.49 -0.75 23.91
C ALA A 461 25.41 -1.49 24.71
N PRO A 462 24.76 -2.52 24.13
CA PRO A 462 23.76 -3.30 24.84
C PRO A 462 24.39 -4.05 26.01
N SER A 463 23.67 -4.17 27.12
CA SER A 463 24.10 -4.99 28.26
C SER A 463 23.54 -6.40 28.13
N VAL A 464 24.39 -7.42 28.10
CA VAL A 464 23.98 -8.81 27.85
C VAL A 464 24.05 -9.63 29.14
N TYR A 465 22.96 -10.33 29.46
CA TYR A 465 22.79 -11.12 30.69
C TYR A 465 22.45 -12.56 30.36
N LEU A 466 23.17 -13.49 30.99
CA LEU A 466 22.90 -14.92 30.86
C LEU A 466 21.84 -15.32 31.91
N GLN A 467 20.81 -16.08 31.51
CA GLN A 467 19.64 -16.36 32.36
C GLN A 467 19.83 -17.66 33.15
N TYR A 468 20.50 -17.58 34.30
CA TYR A 468 20.74 -18.72 35.18
C TYR A 468 19.41 -19.29 35.74
N GLY A 469 19.15 -20.59 35.54
CA GLY A 469 17.94 -21.29 36.03
C GLY A 469 16.96 -21.74 34.94
N GLN A 470 17.09 -21.24 33.70
CA GLN A 470 16.40 -21.75 32.50
C GLN A 470 17.37 -22.35 31.47
N THR A 471 18.64 -22.49 31.86
CA THR A 471 19.78 -22.95 31.05
C THR A 471 20.80 -23.63 31.97
N LEU A 472 21.80 -24.31 31.40
CA LEU A 472 22.93 -24.87 32.14
C LEU A 472 23.64 -23.78 32.97
N GLN A 473 23.69 -23.97 34.29
CA GLN A 473 24.37 -23.04 35.20
C GLN A 473 25.89 -23.21 35.11
N ASN A 474 26.63 -22.23 35.62
CA ASN A 474 28.09 -22.32 35.68
C ASN A 474 28.52 -23.52 36.54
N TRP A 475 29.49 -24.29 36.05
CA TRP A 475 30.02 -25.51 36.64
C TRP A 475 28.99 -26.65 36.79
N THR A 476 28.01 -26.74 35.88
CA THR A 476 27.04 -27.85 35.84
C THR A 476 27.41 -28.92 34.83
N TRP A 477 26.83 -30.11 35.00
CA TRP A 477 26.99 -31.27 34.12
C TRP A 477 25.75 -31.46 33.26
N THR A 478 25.94 -31.90 32.01
CA THR A 478 24.87 -32.29 31.10
C THR A 478 25.26 -33.54 30.31
N THR A 479 24.28 -34.35 29.94
CA THR A 479 24.41 -35.45 28.96
C THR A 479 23.87 -35.05 27.58
N ASP A 480 23.25 -33.87 27.46
CA ASP A 480 22.72 -33.34 26.22
C ASP A 480 23.86 -32.76 25.37
N GLN A 481 24.13 -33.36 24.21
CA GLN A 481 25.16 -32.91 23.27
C GLN A 481 24.76 -31.63 22.51
N THR A 482 23.49 -31.23 22.59
CA THR A 482 22.91 -30.07 21.91
C THR A 482 22.15 -29.18 22.90
N PRO A 483 22.80 -28.68 23.97
CA PRO A 483 22.09 -28.02 25.05
C PRO A 483 21.42 -26.71 24.62
N ASP A 484 20.29 -26.40 25.26
CA ASP A 484 19.62 -25.11 25.15
C ASP A 484 20.31 -24.05 26.01
N LEU A 485 20.73 -22.94 25.39
CA LEU A 485 21.40 -21.81 26.03
C LEU A 485 20.53 -20.54 25.99
N THR A 486 20.17 -20.02 27.17
CA THR A 486 19.23 -18.89 27.30
C THR A 486 19.91 -17.60 27.79
N TYR A 487 19.68 -16.51 27.08
CA TYR A 487 20.20 -15.17 27.39
C TYR A 487 19.15 -14.07 27.18
N ASN A 488 19.44 -12.87 27.67
CA ASN A 488 18.66 -11.66 27.44
C ASN A 488 19.62 -10.47 27.29
N PHE A 489 19.21 -9.39 26.63
CA PHE A 489 19.96 -8.14 26.64
C PHE A 489 19.05 -6.97 27.00
N THR A 490 19.65 -5.91 27.53
CA THR A 490 18.98 -4.64 27.75
C THR A 490 19.71 -3.53 27.02
N ASP A 491 18.95 -2.66 26.38
CA ASP A 491 19.46 -1.44 25.76
C ASP A 491 18.53 -0.25 26.04
N SER A 492 19.07 0.97 26.08
CA SER A 492 18.32 2.19 26.37
C SER A 492 17.66 2.82 25.13
N THR A 493 18.17 2.53 23.93
CA THR A 493 17.79 3.18 22.67
C THR A 493 17.39 2.16 21.61
N SER A 494 18.12 1.05 21.52
CA SER A 494 17.85 -0.01 20.55
C SER A 494 16.79 -0.99 21.06
N ARG A 495 15.71 -1.17 20.28
CA ARG A 495 14.66 -2.16 20.59
C ARG A 495 15.08 -3.59 20.23
N ASN A 496 15.94 -3.74 19.24
CA ASN A 496 16.43 -5.02 18.76
C ASN A 496 17.96 -5.01 18.72
N ALA A 497 18.58 -6.19 18.82
CA ALA A 497 20.01 -6.39 18.62
C ALA A 497 20.25 -7.70 17.87
N THR A 498 21.32 -7.76 17.08
CA THR A 498 21.83 -9.03 16.52
C THR A 498 22.72 -9.67 17.55
N CYS A 499 22.30 -10.78 18.14
CA CYS A 499 23.11 -11.51 19.10
C CYS A 499 23.69 -12.79 18.49
N ASN A 500 24.99 -13.02 18.70
CA ASN A 500 25.65 -14.26 18.33
C ASN A 500 26.04 -15.05 19.59
N LEU A 501 25.64 -16.32 19.60
CA LEU A 501 26.01 -17.28 20.63
C LEU A 501 27.31 -17.97 20.23
N PHE A 502 28.26 -17.99 21.16
CA PHE A 502 29.52 -18.72 21.03
C PHE A 502 29.63 -19.83 22.05
N VAL A 503 30.06 -21.02 21.62
CA VAL A 503 30.52 -22.09 22.49
C VAL A 503 31.96 -22.42 22.07
N ASP A 504 32.90 -22.36 23.00
CA ASP A 504 34.35 -22.50 22.78
C ASP A 504 34.87 -21.68 21.60
N GLN A 505 34.47 -20.40 21.57
CA GLN A 505 34.83 -19.44 20.53
C GLN A 505 34.24 -19.72 19.13
N THR A 506 33.48 -20.81 18.96
CA THR A 506 32.77 -21.12 17.72
C THR A 506 31.39 -20.50 17.76
N ALA A 507 30.99 -19.79 16.69
CA ALA A 507 29.67 -19.17 16.58
C ALA A 507 28.63 -20.22 16.13
N TYR A 508 27.53 -20.34 16.87
CA TYR A 508 26.48 -21.34 16.60
C TYR A 508 25.22 -20.75 15.99
N ASN A 509 24.89 -19.52 16.37
CA ASN A 509 23.71 -18.84 15.85
C ASN A 509 23.95 -17.32 15.83
N SER A 510 23.31 -16.66 14.87
CA SER A 510 23.13 -15.22 14.80
C SER A 510 21.64 -14.95 14.70
N SER A 511 21.06 -14.24 15.67
CA SER A 511 19.63 -13.97 15.68
C SER A 511 19.33 -12.53 16.06
N GLN A 512 18.34 -11.96 15.38
CA GLN A 512 17.72 -10.70 15.79
C GLN A 512 16.83 -10.97 17.00
N VAL A 513 17.17 -10.36 18.12
CA VAL A 513 16.48 -10.54 19.40
C VAL A 513 15.88 -9.23 19.87
N THR A 514 14.79 -9.33 20.63
CA THR A 514 14.07 -8.17 21.18
C THR A 514 14.59 -7.85 22.58
N ASN A 515 14.79 -6.56 22.84
CA ASN A 515 15.25 -6.02 24.12
C ASN A 515 14.36 -6.49 25.28
N GLN A 516 14.99 -6.84 26.41
CA GLN A 516 14.35 -7.37 27.63
C GLN A 516 13.61 -8.70 27.46
N THR A 517 13.76 -9.39 26.33
CA THR A 517 13.12 -10.69 26.09
C THR A 517 14.12 -11.83 26.17
N ALA A 518 13.84 -12.85 26.99
CA ALA A 518 14.67 -14.04 27.07
C ALA A 518 14.65 -14.80 25.72
N THR A 519 15.83 -15.12 25.22
CA THR A 519 16.05 -15.86 23.97
C THR A 519 16.80 -17.14 24.27
N THR A 520 16.25 -18.27 23.84
CA THR A 520 16.86 -19.59 23.97
C THR A 520 17.37 -20.06 22.60
N VAL A 521 18.61 -20.54 22.57
CA VAL A 521 19.24 -21.08 21.36
C VAL A 521 19.76 -22.48 21.65
N THR A 522 19.29 -23.45 20.87
CA THR A 522 19.80 -24.82 20.87
C THR A 522 21.11 -24.89 20.10
N VAL A 523 22.14 -25.49 20.68
CA VAL A 523 23.40 -25.77 19.98
C VAL A 523 23.11 -26.76 18.83
N ASN A 524 23.32 -26.33 17.59
CA ASN A 524 22.86 -27.07 16.40
C ASN A 524 23.82 -28.17 15.90
N THR A 525 24.96 -28.35 16.56
CA THR A 525 25.87 -29.48 16.30
C THR A 525 26.26 -30.14 17.62
N SER A 526 26.30 -31.47 17.64
CA SER A 526 26.70 -32.22 18.82
C SER A 526 28.09 -31.81 19.32
N LEU A 527 28.15 -31.35 20.56
CA LEU A 527 29.41 -31.04 21.24
C LEU A 527 30.16 -32.34 21.59
N SER A 528 31.49 -32.29 21.59
CA SER A 528 32.35 -33.39 22.02
C SER A 528 32.34 -33.55 23.53
N ILE A 529 32.67 -34.72 24.08
CA ILE A 529 32.90 -34.84 25.54
C ILE A 529 33.95 -33.82 26.03
N GLY A 530 33.74 -33.25 27.21
CA GLY A 530 34.71 -32.34 27.82
C GLY A 530 34.12 -31.10 28.47
N VAL A 531 34.98 -30.10 28.62
CA VAL A 531 34.65 -28.83 29.28
C VAL A 531 34.37 -27.79 28.21
N HIS A 532 33.17 -27.22 28.23
CA HIS A 532 32.73 -26.21 27.28
C HIS A 532 32.48 -24.88 27.98
N SER A 533 32.81 -23.79 27.30
CA SER A 533 32.56 -22.41 27.73
C SER A 533 31.64 -21.73 26.74
N TRP A 534 30.73 -20.87 27.21
CA TRP A 534 29.85 -20.13 26.31
C TRP A 534 29.69 -18.67 26.69
N TYR A 535 29.45 -17.83 25.69
CA TYR A 535 29.18 -16.40 25.86
C TYR A 535 28.34 -15.89 24.69
N VAL A 536 27.74 -14.72 24.87
CA VAL A 536 26.91 -14.07 23.85
C VAL A 536 27.44 -12.67 23.60
N ASN A 537 27.63 -12.31 22.32
CA ASN A 537 27.80 -10.92 21.93
C ASN A 537 26.51 -10.42 21.29
N CYS A 538 26.17 -9.16 21.50
CA CYS A 538 25.00 -8.52 20.93
C CYS A 538 25.44 -7.21 20.29
N THR A 539 25.12 -7.04 19.03
CA THR A 539 25.33 -5.79 18.28
C THR A 539 23.99 -5.09 18.15
N ASP A 540 23.85 -3.90 18.73
CA ASP A 540 22.65 -3.09 18.62
C ASP A 540 22.49 -2.47 17.22
N ASN A 541 21.45 -1.65 17.02
CA ASN A 541 21.23 -0.99 15.74
C ASN A 541 22.22 0.16 15.47
N GLY A 542 22.84 0.72 16.51
CA GLY A 542 23.95 1.70 16.44
C GLY A 542 25.31 1.08 16.11
N ALA A 543 25.36 -0.24 15.89
CA ALA A 543 26.56 -1.04 15.73
C ALA A 543 27.48 -1.08 16.97
N ASN A 544 26.96 -0.75 18.15
CA ASN A 544 27.68 -0.94 19.40
C ASN A 544 27.59 -2.41 19.82
N VAL A 545 28.72 -2.97 20.27
CA VAL A 545 28.82 -4.39 20.65
C VAL A 545 28.88 -4.54 22.16
N GLY A 546 27.88 -5.19 22.71
CA GLY A 546 27.81 -5.64 24.10
C GLY A 546 28.21 -7.11 24.22
N ASN A 547 29.02 -7.45 25.21
CA ASN A 547 29.34 -8.85 25.52
C ASN A 547 28.66 -9.26 26.82
N SER A 548 28.27 -10.54 26.93
CA SER A 548 27.87 -11.13 28.21
C SER A 548 29.01 -11.05 29.21
N GLN A 549 28.68 -11.02 30.51
CA GLN A 549 29.60 -10.81 31.63
C GLN A 549 30.95 -11.56 31.50
N THR A 550 32.02 -10.95 32.04
CA THR A 550 33.46 -11.23 31.79
C THR A 550 33.96 -12.66 32.05
N ASN A 551 33.17 -13.54 32.66
CA ASN A 551 33.52 -14.94 32.88
C ASN A 551 32.52 -15.82 32.13
N SER A 552 32.88 -16.25 30.92
CA SER A 552 32.11 -17.22 30.14
C SER A 552 31.74 -18.42 31.03
N PRO A 553 30.45 -18.67 31.33
CA PRO A 553 30.05 -19.85 32.09
C PRO A 553 30.58 -21.13 31.45
N VAL A 554 31.01 -22.04 32.30
CA VAL A 554 31.57 -23.33 31.94
C VAL A 554 30.58 -24.43 32.29
N PHE A 555 30.41 -25.41 31.43
CA PHE A 555 29.69 -26.65 31.72
C PHE A 555 30.48 -27.87 31.27
N TYR A 556 30.17 -29.01 31.86
CA TYR A 556 30.80 -30.29 31.56
C TYR A 556 29.82 -31.16 30.76
N LEU A 557 30.26 -31.67 29.61
CA LEU A 557 29.51 -32.63 28.80
C LEU A 557 30.14 -34.02 28.95
N ASP A 558 29.36 -34.97 29.44
CA ASP A 558 29.73 -36.39 29.49
C ASP A 558 28.60 -37.25 28.94
N VAL A 559 28.90 -38.06 27.93
CA VAL A 559 27.94 -38.95 27.26
C VAL A 559 28.35 -40.42 27.31
N VAL A 560 29.42 -40.75 28.04
CA VAL A 560 29.93 -42.13 28.11
C VAL A 560 29.17 -42.89 29.21
N SER A 561 28.37 -43.89 28.84
CA SER A 561 27.90 -44.90 29.81
C SER A 561 29.10 -45.71 30.30
N PRO A 562 29.45 -45.66 31.59
CA PRO A 562 30.78 -46.02 32.00
C PRO A 562 30.93 -47.47 32.44
N ILE A 563 29.92 -48.34 32.29
CA ILE A 563 29.93 -49.70 32.87
C ILE A 563 29.89 -50.77 31.78
N THR A 564 30.90 -51.65 31.78
CA THR A 564 30.85 -52.92 31.02
C THR A 564 30.83 -54.10 31.99
N VAL A 565 29.76 -54.88 31.96
CA VAL A 565 29.62 -56.08 32.81
C VAL A 565 30.50 -57.19 32.28
N VAL A 566 31.31 -57.76 33.18
CA VAL A 566 32.21 -58.87 32.88
C VAL A 566 31.56 -60.20 33.28
N THR A 567 31.06 -60.31 34.52
CA THR A 567 30.39 -61.52 35.02
C THR A 567 29.46 -61.21 36.19
N PRO A 568 28.38 -61.98 36.41
CA PRO A 568 27.77 -62.94 35.48
C PRO A 568 27.22 -62.23 34.23
N SER A 569 27.27 -62.87 33.05
CA SER A 569 26.65 -62.31 31.85
C SER A 569 25.12 -62.26 31.98
N ASN A 570 24.47 -61.38 31.22
CA ASN A 570 23.01 -61.29 31.22
C ASN A 570 22.37 -62.64 30.86
N ASN A 571 21.33 -63.05 31.61
CA ASN A 571 20.63 -64.33 31.49
C ASN A 571 21.47 -65.59 31.76
N SER A 572 22.59 -65.48 32.47
CA SER A 572 23.39 -66.64 32.87
C SER A 572 22.68 -67.49 33.94
N TRP A 573 23.05 -68.77 34.01
CA TRP A 573 22.47 -69.77 34.91
C TRP A 573 23.52 -70.20 35.95
N THR A 574 23.09 -70.39 37.20
CA THR A 574 23.93 -70.93 38.28
C THR A 574 23.14 -71.88 39.17
N SER A 575 23.81 -72.85 39.78
CA SER A 575 23.20 -73.71 40.80
C SER A 575 23.29 -73.10 42.20
N GLU A 576 22.42 -73.53 43.10
CA GLU A 576 22.30 -73.03 44.49
C GLU A 576 23.60 -73.20 45.28
N THR A 577 24.32 -74.32 45.11
CA THR A 577 25.61 -74.58 45.76
C THR A 577 26.77 -73.72 45.23
N ARG A 578 26.58 -73.02 44.10
CA ARG A 578 27.52 -72.04 43.50
C ARG A 578 27.05 -70.60 43.65
N ALA A 579 25.77 -70.37 43.95
CA ALA A 579 25.15 -69.06 44.09
C ALA A 579 25.75 -68.24 45.25
N ASP A 580 26.18 -68.91 46.32
CA ASP A 580 26.77 -68.30 47.53
C ASP A 580 28.18 -67.74 47.34
N ASN A 581 28.78 -67.93 46.15
CA ASN A 581 30.14 -67.47 45.83
C ASN A 581 30.21 -66.76 44.47
N VAL A 582 29.07 -66.28 43.96
CA VAL A 582 29.00 -65.53 42.70
C VAL A 582 29.70 -64.19 42.89
N SER A 583 30.72 -63.98 42.06
CA SER A 583 31.46 -62.72 41.97
C SER A 583 30.86 -61.87 40.85
N PHE A 584 30.32 -60.71 41.22
CA PHE A 584 29.83 -59.71 40.28
C PHE A 584 31.00 -58.81 39.90
N SER A 585 31.44 -58.90 38.65
CA SER A 585 32.57 -58.17 38.14
C SER A 585 32.17 -57.25 36.99
N PHE A 586 32.62 -56.00 37.05
CA PHE A 586 32.38 -55.00 36.01
C PHE A 586 33.62 -54.11 35.87
N ASN A 587 33.80 -53.57 34.67
CA ASN A 587 34.81 -52.56 34.39
C ASN A 587 34.14 -51.20 34.30
N PHE A 588 34.74 -50.21 34.94
CA PHE A 588 34.30 -48.83 34.87
C PHE A 588 35.28 -47.96 34.09
N THR A 589 34.80 -47.17 33.14
CA THR A 589 35.61 -46.17 32.40
C THR A 589 34.83 -44.87 32.27
N SER A 590 35.35 -43.78 32.85
CA SER A 590 34.81 -42.43 32.61
C SER A 590 35.47 -41.78 31.40
N GLY A 591 34.71 -40.99 30.64
CA GLY A 591 35.21 -40.21 29.50
C GLY A 591 36.16 -39.07 29.90
N PHE A 592 36.17 -38.67 31.17
CA PHE A 592 37.11 -37.68 31.72
C PHE A 592 38.41 -38.34 32.19
N ALA A 593 39.52 -37.98 31.55
CA ALA A 593 40.87 -38.50 31.83
C ALA A 593 41.73 -37.55 32.70
N ASN A 594 41.16 -36.93 33.75
CA ASN A 594 41.91 -35.96 34.57
C ASN A 594 42.11 -36.41 36.03
N THR A 595 43.33 -36.88 36.28
CA THR A 595 43.81 -37.71 37.40
C THR A 595 43.89 -37.05 38.79
N THR A 596 43.26 -35.90 39.02
CA THR A 596 43.35 -35.20 40.34
C THR A 596 42.02 -34.86 41.01
N ARG A 597 40.87 -35.12 40.36
CA ARG A 597 39.53 -34.96 40.98
C ARG A 597 38.66 -36.23 40.93
N ASP A 598 39.22 -37.38 40.56
CA ASP A 598 38.49 -38.65 40.44
C ASP A 598 38.35 -39.42 41.78
N ASN A 599 38.76 -38.82 42.91
CA ASN A 599 38.75 -39.49 44.21
C ASN A 599 37.37 -39.60 44.90
N ASN A 600 36.26 -39.31 44.19
CA ASN A 600 34.92 -39.24 44.80
C ASN A 600 33.81 -39.98 44.01
N LEU A 601 34.16 -41.08 43.34
CA LEU A 601 33.21 -42.03 42.75
C LEU A 601 32.87 -43.18 43.71
N SER A 602 31.57 -43.41 43.92
CA SER A 602 31.01 -44.51 44.73
C SER A 602 30.03 -45.33 43.90
N CYS A 603 30.28 -46.63 43.75
CA CYS A 603 29.40 -47.56 43.03
C CYS A 603 28.76 -48.56 44.00
N GLU A 604 27.45 -48.77 43.85
CA GLU A 604 26.65 -49.69 44.65
C GLU A 604 26.00 -50.76 43.76
N LEU A 605 26.05 -52.02 44.21
CA LEU A 605 25.38 -53.14 43.58
C LEU A 605 24.00 -53.35 44.21
N PHE A 606 22.97 -53.28 43.39
CA PHE A 606 21.60 -53.57 43.78
C PHE A 606 21.21 -54.94 43.23
N ILE A 607 20.85 -55.87 44.10
CA ILE A 607 20.27 -57.16 43.70
C ILE A 607 18.79 -57.12 44.08
N THR A 608 17.92 -57.27 43.08
CA THR A 608 16.47 -57.28 43.22
C THR A 608 15.90 -58.63 42.79
N ASN A 609 14.78 -59.02 43.38
CA ASN A 609 14.03 -60.18 42.88
C ASN A 609 13.23 -59.80 41.62
N SER A 610 12.55 -60.76 41.01
CA SER A 610 11.70 -60.53 39.83
C SER A 610 10.56 -59.51 40.03
N THR A 611 10.25 -59.14 41.28
CA THR A 611 9.24 -58.12 41.64
C THR A 611 9.83 -56.73 41.89
N GLY A 612 11.14 -56.54 41.68
CA GLY A 612 11.83 -55.27 41.92
C GLY A 612 12.09 -54.96 43.40
N HIS A 613 11.75 -55.89 44.31
CA HIS A 613 12.07 -55.74 45.72
C HIS A 613 13.58 -55.91 45.89
N LEU A 614 14.23 -54.91 46.48
CA LEU A 614 15.63 -54.98 46.89
C LEU A 614 15.82 -56.17 47.83
N VAL A 615 16.59 -57.14 47.36
CA VAL A 615 16.95 -58.30 48.16
C VAL A 615 18.13 -57.94 49.05
N LYS A 616 19.17 -57.24 48.52
CA LYS A 616 20.32 -56.69 49.28
C LYS A 616 21.05 -55.53 48.56
N ASN A 617 21.87 -54.79 49.30
CA ASN A 617 22.84 -53.79 48.83
C ASN A 617 24.27 -54.19 49.27
N GLY A 618 25.24 -54.16 48.35
CA GLY A 618 26.67 -54.28 48.65
C GLY A 618 27.39 -53.00 48.24
N VAL A 619 28.03 -52.32 49.20
CA VAL A 619 28.74 -51.05 48.98
C VAL A 619 30.24 -51.30 48.85
N ASN A 620 30.89 -50.77 47.81
CA ASN A 620 32.34 -50.63 47.77
C ASN A 620 32.70 -49.17 47.53
N THR A 621 33.32 -48.53 48.54
CA THR A 621 33.30 -47.07 48.71
C THR A 621 34.40 -46.29 48.00
N THR A 622 35.22 -46.87 47.13
CA THR A 622 36.20 -46.09 46.34
C THR A 622 36.55 -46.79 45.02
N ALA A 623 35.99 -46.34 43.90
CA ALA A 623 36.37 -46.79 42.56
C ALA A 623 37.18 -45.69 41.83
N LEU A 624 38.28 -46.06 41.19
CA LEU A 624 39.06 -45.16 40.32
C LEU A 624 38.68 -45.41 38.85
N ASN A 625 38.87 -44.43 37.97
CA ASN A 625 38.68 -44.61 36.53
C ASN A 625 39.50 -45.82 36.01
N ASN A 626 38.92 -46.64 35.13
CA ASN A 626 39.52 -47.83 34.53
C ASN A 626 39.88 -48.95 35.54
N THR A 627 39.06 -49.12 36.58
CA THR A 627 39.25 -50.19 37.56
C THR A 627 38.31 -51.37 37.32
N HIS A 628 38.89 -52.57 37.40
CA HIS A 628 38.13 -53.81 37.47
C HIS A 628 37.62 -53.98 38.89
N MET A 629 36.30 -54.01 39.05
CA MET A 629 35.68 -54.20 40.35
C MET A 629 35.10 -55.60 40.44
N THR A 630 35.27 -56.25 41.59
CA THR A 630 34.61 -57.51 41.91
C THR A 630 33.92 -57.38 43.26
N ILE A 631 32.62 -57.62 43.29
CA ILE A 631 31.79 -57.65 44.49
C ILE A 631 31.38 -59.10 44.72
N ARG A 632 31.86 -59.70 45.81
CA ARG A 632 31.44 -61.05 46.22
C ARG A 632 30.14 -60.96 47.01
N ASN A 633 29.14 -61.73 46.61
CA ASN A 633 27.99 -61.95 47.45
C ASN A 633 28.30 -63.07 48.45
N ASN A 634 28.43 -62.74 49.74
CA ASN A 634 28.68 -63.71 50.82
C ASN A 634 27.38 -64.26 51.46
N ASN A 635 26.23 -64.13 50.78
CA ASN A 635 24.93 -64.48 51.33
C ASN A 635 24.11 -65.37 50.40
N THR A 636 23.26 -66.18 51.02
CA THR A 636 22.48 -67.22 50.36
C THR A 636 21.30 -66.67 49.53
N LEU A 637 21.25 -66.99 48.23
CA LEU A 637 20.22 -66.55 47.25
C LEU A 637 18.94 -67.43 47.21
N VAL A 638 18.76 -68.27 48.25
CA VAL A 638 17.91 -69.48 48.41
C VAL A 638 16.48 -69.46 47.85
N ASN A 639 15.83 -68.31 47.63
CA ASN A 639 14.37 -68.28 47.42
C ASN A 639 13.89 -67.63 46.10
N ALA A 640 14.78 -67.32 45.15
CA ALA A 640 14.41 -66.68 43.90
C ALA A 640 14.89 -67.50 42.69
N LEU A 641 13.94 -68.01 41.89
CA LEU A 641 14.21 -68.67 40.59
C LEU A 641 14.94 -67.74 39.60
N THR A 642 14.76 -66.43 39.76
CA THR A 642 15.37 -65.38 38.93
C THR A 642 15.66 -64.14 39.77
N THR A 643 16.88 -63.60 39.68
CA THR A 643 17.28 -62.33 40.30
C THR A 643 17.78 -61.34 39.26
N ASN A 644 17.44 -60.07 39.42
CA ASN A 644 17.96 -58.97 38.64
C ASN A 644 19.07 -58.28 39.44
N TRP A 645 20.08 -57.77 38.76
CA TRP A 645 21.08 -56.92 39.40
C TRP A 645 21.42 -55.72 38.53
N THR A 646 21.69 -54.60 39.20
CA THR A 646 22.12 -53.33 38.59
C THR A 646 23.28 -52.76 39.38
N VAL A 647 24.12 -51.97 38.72
CA VAL A 647 25.20 -51.23 39.36
C VAL A 647 24.93 -49.75 39.16
N ASN A 648 24.75 -49.01 40.25
CA ASN A 648 24.65 -47.56 40.17
C ASN A 648 25.94 -46.93 40.69
N CYS A 649 26.61 -46.17 39.84
CA CYS A 649 27.74 -45.34 40.22
C CYS A 649 27.29 -43.90 40.43
N THR A 650 27.80 -43.25 41.47
CA THR A 650 27.52 -41.85 41.83
C THR A 650 28.82 -41.07 41.95
N TYR A 651 28.81 -39.81 41.51
CA TYR A 651 29.94 -38.88 41.63
C TYR A 651 29.60 -37.78 42.63
N ASN A 652 30.37 -37.66 43.72
CA ASN A 652 30.32 -36.54 44.67
C ASN A 652 28.91 -36.22 45.23
N ALA A 653 28.16 -37.26 45.64
CA ALA A 653 26.83 -37.20 46.28
C ALA A 653 25.69 -36.53 45.47
N SER A 654 25.92 -36.19 44.20
CA SER A 654 24.86 -35.79 43.25
C SER A 654 24.47 -37.01 42.42
N VAL A 655 23.17 -37.35 42.40
CA VAL A 655 22.67 -38.56 41.73
C VAL A 655 22.75 -38.36 40.22
N ILE A 656 23.87 -38.78 39.62
CA ILE A 656 23.94 -39.06 38.18
C ILE A 656 23.74 -40.58 38.07
N GLN A 657 22.57 -41.01 37.57
CA GLN A 657 22.39 -42.42 37.19
C GLN A 657 23.14 -42.65 35.88
N LEU A 658 24.36 -43.17 35.98
CA LEU A 658 25.29 -43.33 34.86
C LEU A 658 24.98 -44.54 33.97
N ASP A 659 24.24 -45.52 34.49
CA ASP A 659 23.70 -46.66 33.74
C ASP A 659 22.69 -47.36 34.67
N ASN A 660 21.52 -47.75 34.16
CA ASN A 660 20.51 -48.51 34.93
C ASN A 660 20.13 -49.81 34.19
N THR A 661 21.05 -50.34 33.39
CA THR A 661 20.89 -51.62 32.71
C THR A 661 20.72 -52.76 33.72
N MET A 662 19.56 -53.43 33.64
CA MET A 662 19.25 -54.60 34.47
C MET A 662 19.81 -55.88 33.85
N TYR A 663 20.62 -56.61 34.61
CA TYR A 663 21.16 -57.91 34.24
C TYR A 663 20.42 -59.02 34.98
N ARG A 664 20.09 -60.12 34.30
CA ARG A 664 19.41 -61.28 34.90
C ARG A 664 20.38 -62.40 35.24
N LEU A 665 20.19 -63.00 36.42
CA LEU A 665 20.84 -64.24 36.87
C LEU A 665 19.75 -65.24 37.25
N ASN A 666 19.74 -66.40 36.58
CA ASN A 666 18.79 -67.47 36.79
C ASN A 666 19.40 -68.54 37.71
N VAL A 667 18.60 -69.09 38.62
CA VAL A 667 19.03 -70.14 39.55
C VAL A 667 18.27 -71.42 39.23
N ASP A 668 19.00 -72.50 38.92
CA ASP A 668 18.45 -73.83 38.62
C ASP A 668 19.17 -74.91 39.44
N ASN A 669 18.39 -75.69 40.17
CA ASN A 669 18.84 -76.73 41.08
C ASN A 669 18.30 -78.12 40.73
N SER A 670 17.50 -78.26 39.67
CA SER A 670 17.05 -79.57 39.22
C SER A 670 18.14 -80.25 38.39
N THR A 671 18.47 -81.50 38.71
CA THR A 671 19.25 -82.33 37.79
C THR A 671 18.34 -82.80 36.65
N PRO A 672 18.82 -82.84 35.39
CA PRO A 672 18.06 -83.39 34.28
C PRO A 672 17.64 -84.83 34.57
N THR A 673 16.35 -85.11 34.69
CA THR A 673 15.88 -86.49 34.89
C THR A 673 15.89 -87.23 33.56
N LEU A 674 16.59 -88.36 33.50
CA LEU A 674 16.68 -89.19 32.30
C LEU A 674 15.46 -90.11 32.23
N SER A 675 14.74 -90.04 31.11
CA SER A 675 13.59 -90.90 30.80
C SER A 675 13.76 -91.56 29.43
N SER A 676 13.07 -92.69 29.22
CA SER A 676 13.14 -93.49 28.00
C SER A 676 14.57 -93.86 27.54
N LEU A 677 15.53 -93.96 28.47
CA LEU A 677 16.90 -94.34 28.16
C LEU A 677 16.92 -95.80 27.68
N GLY A 678 17.32 -96.01 26.43
CA GLY A 678 17.34 -97.34 25.83
C GLY A 678 18.08 -97.38 24.50
N SER A 679 18.21 -98.58 23.94
CA SER A 679 18.82 -98.81 22.64
C SER A 679 17.79 -99.32 21.63
N SER A 680 17.83 -98.81 20.40
CA SER A 680 16.98 -99.23 19.28
C SER A 680 17.82 -99.54 18.03
N GLY A 681 17.23 -100.22 17.04
CA GLY A 681 17.93 -100.56 15.79
C GLY A 681 19.20 -101.39 16.00
N VAL A 682 19.19 -102.29 16.99
CA VAL A 682 20.33 -103.13 17.36
C VAL A 682 20.59 -104.17 16.26
N THR A 683 21.76 -104.11 15.63
CA THR A 683 22.26 -105.06 14.64
C THR A 683 23.41 -105.90 15.23
N ASP A 684 24.17 -106.61 14.39
CA ASP A 684 25.37 -107.34 14.78
C ASP A 684 26.58 -106.41 15.03
N THR A 685 26.55 -105.18 14.51
CA THR A 685 27.68 -104.24 14.55
C THR A 685 27.33 -102.81 14.95
N THR A 686 26.04 -102.47 15.07
CA THR A 686 25.55 -101.12 15.41
C THR A 686 24.35 -101.14 16.33
N ALA A 687 24.12 -100.04 17.05
CA ALA A 687 22.90 -99.79 17.83
C ALA A 687 22.71 -98.27 17.99
N THR A 688 21.46 -97.80 18.08
CA THR A 688 21.17 -96.39 18.38
C THR A 688 20.86 -96.25 19.87
N LEU A 689 21.66 -95.48 20.60
CA LEU A 689 21.40 -95.13 21.99
C LEU A 689 20.58 -93.83 22.02
N SER A 690 19.43 -93.85 22.69
CA SER A 690 18.53 -92.69 22.78
C SER A 690 17.92 -92.53 24.16
N LEU A 691 17.63 -91.29 24.54
CA LEU A 691 16.93 -90.94 25.77
C LEU A 691 16.27 -89.56 25.64
N THR A 692 15.41 -89.23 26.60
CA THR A 692 14.86 -87.88 26.76
C THR A 692 15.12 -87.36 28.17
N THR A 693 15.28 -86.05 28.34
CA THR A 693 15.50 -85.39 29.63
C THR A 693 14.33 -84.48 29.98
N SER A 694 14.06 -84.28 31.28
CA SER A 694 13.00 -83.35 31.75
C SER A 694 13.23 -81.88 31.39
N GLU A 695 14.47 -81.53 31.03
CA GLU A 695 14.88 -80.19 30.62
C GLU A 695 15.99 -80.25 29.57
N ALA A 696 16.32 -79.12 28.96
CA ALA A 696 17.38 -79.05 27.96
C ALA A 696 18.74 -79.36 28.60
N ALA A 697 19.39 -80.43 28.13
CA ALA A 697 20.66 -80.89 28.69
C ALA A 697 21.66 -81.28 27.59
N THR A 698 22.93 -81.34 27.93
CA THR A 698 23.95 -81.97 27.11
C THR A 698 24.24 -83.36 27.64
N CYS A 699 23.98 -84.41 26.86
CA CYS A 699 24.18 -85.79 27.24
C CYS A 699 25.47 -86.37 26.64
N ARG A 700 26.15 -87.17 27.44
CA ARG A 700 27.38 -87.89 27.09
C ARG A 700 27.34 -89.33 27.59
N TYR A 701 27.98 -90.25 26.90
CA TYR A 701 28.00 -91.68 27.22
C TYR A 701 29.42 -92.26 27.33
N ALA A 702 29.56 -93.37 28.07
CA ALA A 702 30.79 -94.14 28.18
C ALA A 702 30.49 -95.63 28.43
N GLY A 703 31.44 -96.51 28.10
CA GLY A 703 31.34 -97.95 28.36
C GLY A 703 31.66 -98.37 29.81
N GLY A 704 32.01 -97.43 30.70
CA GLY A 704 32.36 -97.69 32.10
C GLY A 704 31.65 -96.73 33.07
N SER A 705 31.39 -97.19 34.30
CA SER A 705 30.56 -96.46 35.28
C SER A 705 31.21 -95.23 35.90
N ASN A 706 32.55 -95.19 35.94
CA ASN A 706 33.32 -94.19 36.69
C ASN A 706 34.03 -93.15 35.78
N VAL A 707 33.46 -92.88 34.60
CA VAL A 707 33.98 -91.84 33.70
C VAL A 707 33.33 -90.50 34.06
N GLY A 708 34.16 -89.48 34.35
CA GLY A 708 33.67 -88.13 34.62
C GLY A 708 33.06 -87.49 33.37
N TYR A 709 32.04 -86.63 33.53
CA TYR A 709 31.25 -86.08 32.43
C TYR A 709 32.10 -85.47 31.29
N SER A 710 33.11 -84.67 31.61
CA SER A 710 34.01 -84.06 30.60
C SER A 710 34.83 -85.07 29.79
N ALA A 711 35.06 -86.27 30.32
CA ALA A 711 35.79 -87.36 29.69
C ALA A 711 34.89 -88.39 28.96
N MET A 712 33.57 -88.25 29.07
CA MET A 712 32.61 -89.07 28.33
C MET A 712 32.45 -88.57 26.89
N THR A 713 32.01 -89.45 25.98
CA THR A 713 31.76 -89.14 24.58
C THR A 713 30.41 -88.45 24.42
N SER A 714 30.35 -87.32 23.71
CA SER A 714 29.08 -86.62 23.46
C SER A 714 28.14 -87.41 22.55
N PHE A 715 26.83 -87.31 22.81
CA PHE A 715 25.81 -87.73 21.85
C PHE A 715 25.92 -86.90 20.56
N SER A 716 25.50 -87.47 19.43
CA SER A 716 25.48 -86.74 18.15
C SER A 716 24.33 -85.73 18.09
N THR A 717 23.19 -86.06 18.71
CA THR A 717 22.07 -85.14 18.93
C THR A 717 21.95 -84.88 20.43
N THR A 718 22.22 -83.65 20.87
CA THR A 718 22.20 -83.25 22.27
C THR A 718 22.01 -81.73 22.41
N GLY A 719 21.71 -81.22 23.62
CA GLY A 719 21.46 -79.79 23.87
C GLY A 719 19.98 -79.41 23.86
N SER A 720 19.09 -80.40 23.73
CA SER A 720 17.63 -80.26 23.82
C SER A 720 17.06 -81.20 24.89
N THR A 721 15.76 -81.53 24.85
CA THR A 721 15.16 -82.58 25.69
C THR A 721 15.22 -83.97 25.08
N SER A 722 15.68 -84.12 23.83
CA SER A 722 15.80 -85.40 23.13
C SER A 722 17.22 -85.62 22.66
N HIS A 723 17.77 -86.81 22.97
CA HIS A 723 19.16 -87.15 22.70
C HIS A 723 19.27 -88.49 21.98
N SER A 724 20.12 -88.55 20.97
CA SER A 724 20.42 -89.79 20.25
C SER A 724 21.85 -89.82 19.74
N THR A 725 22.42 -91.03 19.65
CA THR A 725 23.71 -91.28 19.04
C THR A 725 23.76 -92.68 18.44
N LEU A 726 24.42 -92.81 17.29
CA LEU A 726 24.65 -94.11 16.65
C LEU A 726 25.95 -94.71 17.17
N LEU A 727 25.87 -95.86 17.81
CA LEU A 727 27.00 -96.67 18.23
C LEU A 727 27.43 -97.57 17.06
N THR A 728 28.70 -97.52 16.69
CA THR A 728 29.29 -98.30 15.60
C THR A 728 30.50 -99.10 16.07
N GLY A 729 30.84 -100.18 15.37
CA GLY A 729 32.02 -101.00 15.69
C GLY A 729 31.79 -101.98 16.85
N LEU A 730 30.53 -102.40 17.04
CA LEU A 730 30.16 -103.40 18.03
C LEU A 730 30.47 -104.81 17.49
N SER A 731 30.74 -105.76 18.38
CA SER A 731 30.93 -107.17 18.04
C SER A 731 29.62 -107.94 18.11
N ALA A 732 29.38 -108.88 17.19
CA ALA A 732 28.15 -109.68 17.15
C ALA A 732 27.96 -110.55 18.41
N GLY A 733 26.71 -110.74 18.84
CA GLY A 733 26.34 -111.54 20.02
C GLY A 733 26.93 -111.07 21.36
N THR A 734 27.42 -109.83 21.44
CA THR A 734 28.14 -109.28 22.61
C THR A 734 27.22 -108.33 23.40
N ALA A 735 27.22 -108.47 24.73
CA ALA A 735 26.49 -107.57 25.62
C ALA A 735 27.29 -106.29 25.89
N TYR A 736 26.65 -105.14 25.72
CA TYR A 736 27.21 -103.82 26.01
C TYR A 736 26.38 -103.13 27.10
N THR A 737 27.06 -102.45 28.02
CA THR A 737 26.43 -101.54 28.98
C THR A 737 27.00 -100.14 28.76
N TYR A 738 26.13 -99.17 28.55
CA TYR A 738 26.50 -97.77 28.42
C TYR A 738 25.97 -96.96 29.60
N TYR A 739 26.86 -96.16 30.18
CA TYR A 739 26.54 -95.19 31.22
C TYR A 739 26.39 -93.83 30.56
N VAL A 740 25.32 -93.12 30.88
CA VAL A 740 24.99 -91.82 30.33
C VAL A 740 24.91 -90.80 31.45
N ARG A 741 25.47 -89.62 31.20
CA ARG A 741 25.32 -88.44 32.06
C ARG A 741 24.81 -87.28 31.21
N CYS A 742 23.85 -86.53 31.74
CA CYS A 742 23.29 -85.35 31.09
C CYS A 742 23.43 -84.14 32.00
N GLN A 743 23.99 -83.05 31.48
CA GLN A 743 24.26 -81.81 32.22
C GLN A 743 23.44 -80.65 31.64
N ASP A 744 22.69 -79.92 32.48
CA ASP A 744 21.97 -78.71 32.07
C ASP A 744 22.88 -77.47 31.95
N SER A 745 22.28 -76.30 31.74
CA SER A 745 22.99 -75.01 31.65
C SER A 745 23.50 -74.47 33.01
N ALA A 746 22.94 -74.93 34.13
CA ALA A 746 23.40 -74.64 35.49
C ALA A 746 24.46 -75.65 36.00
N ALA A 747 24.87 -76.58 35.14
CA ALA A 747 25.81 -77.66 35.37
C ALA A 747 25.33 -78.77 36.34
N ASN A 748 24.02 -78.94 36.57
CA ASN A 748 23.52 -80.08 37.34
C ASN A 748 23.55 -81.34 36.47
N GLU A 749 24.05 -82.46 37.02
CA GLU A 749 24.25 -83.71 36.28
C GLU A 749 23.22 -84.79 36.67
N GLY A 750 22.39 -85.22 35.72
CA GLY A 750 21.62 -86.45 35.79
C GLY A 750 22.42 -87.64 35.26
N SER A 751 22.20 -88.85 35.81
CA SER A 751 22.91 -90.05 35.37
C SER A 751 21.99 -91.26 35.22
N GLY A 752 22.35 -92.17 34.32
CA GLY A 752 21.63 -93.42 34.06
C GLY A 752 22.48 -94.41 33.28
N SER A 753 21.98 -95.64 33.10
CA SER A 753 22.64 -96.63 32.25
C SER A 753 21.62 -97.52 31.56
N THR A 754 22.02 -98.11 30.43
CA THR A 754 21.25 -99.12 29.72
C THR A 754 22.18 -100.19 29.17
N ALA A 755 21.66 -101.41 29.04
CA ALA A 755 22.37 -102.53 28.48
C ALA A 755 21.58 -103.17 27.34
N PHE A 756 22.29 -103.71 26.36
CA PHE A 756 21.71 -104.45 25.24
C PHE A 756 22.73 -105.47 24.71
N THR A 757 22.25 -106.45 23.94
CA THR A 757 23.09 -107.46 23.29
C THR A 757 22.90 -107.36 21.78
N THR A 758 24.00 -107.27 21.03
CA THR A 758 23.97 -107.26 19.56
C THR A 758 23.42 -108.57 19.01
N SER A 759 22.76 -108.53 17.85
CA SER A 759 22.30 -109.75 17.19
C SER A 759 23.50 -110.61 16.75
N VAL A 760 23.27 -111.91 16.60
CA VAL A 760 24.27 -112.79 15.98
C VAL A 760 24.43 -112.45 14.49
N ALA A 761 25.65 -112.56 13.97
CA ALA A 761 25.95 -112.23 12.58
C ALA A 761 25.08 -113.06 11.61
N PRO A 762 24.34 -112.43 10.66
CA PRO A 762 23.52 -113.16 9.69
C PRO A 762 24.36 -113.91 8.64
N SER A 763 23.99 -115.17 8.37
CA SER A 763 24.53 -115.93 7.24
C SER A 763 23.80 -115.59 5.92
N GLY A 764 24.44 -114.78 5.08
CA GLY A 764 24.32 -114.74 3.60
C GLY A 764 22.96 -114.41 2.93
N GLY A 765 22.96 -113.41 2.04
CA GLY A 765 21.94 -113.20 0.99
C GLY A 765 21.82 -111.73 0.56
N GLY A 766 22.01 -111.42 -0.73
CA GLY A 766 22.16 -110.04 -1.26
C GLY A 766 20.88 -109.33 -1.71
N GLY A 767 21.02 -108.07 -2.19
CA GLY A 767 20.02 -107.40 -3.05
C GLY A 767 19.72 -105.91 -2.82
N SER A 768 20.39 -105.03 -3.60
CA SER A 768 19.91 -103.83 -4.34
C SER A 768 19.03 -102.70 -3.73
N GLY A 769 19.51 -101.43 -3.82
CA GLY A 769 18.98 -100.41 -4.75
C GLY A 769 18.23 -99.12 -4.25
N GLY A 770 18.81 -97.93 -4.53
CA GLY A 770 18.17 -96.63 -4.90
C GLY A 770 17.40 -95.81 -3.83
N ALA A 771 17.57 -94.51 -3.54
CA ALA A 771 17.82 -93.24 -4.27
C ALA A 771 16.57 -92.30 -4.33
N GLY A 772 16.72 -91.06 -3.83
CA GLY A 772 16.12 -89.83 -4.40
C GLY A 772 14.80 -89.28 -3.83
N GLY A 773 14.82 -88.00 -3.43
CA GLY A 773 13.61 -87.21 -3.12
C GLY A 773 13.92 -85.77 -2.68
N GLY A 774 14.44 -84.96 -3.60
CA GLY A 774 14.78 -83.55 -3.37
C GLY A 774 13.56 -82.62 -3.25
N VAL A 775 13.74 -81.58 -2.43
CA VAL A 775 12.86 -80.44 -2.19
C VAL A 775 12.82 -79.54 -3.45
N PRO A 776 11.66 -78.97 -3.85
CA PRO A 776 11.62 -77.94 -4.88
C PRO A 776 12.24 -76.64 -4.34
N VAL A 777 13.31 -76.18 -4.97
CA VAL A 777 13.91 -74.86 -4.74
C VAL A 777 13.02 -73.81 -5.42
N ASN A 778 12.24 -73.07 -4.62
CA ASN A 778 11.80 -71.74 -5.03
C ASN A 778 13.03 -70.81 -5.01
N VAL A 779 13.21 -70.03 -6.07
CA VAL A 779 14.37 -69.13 -6.24
C VAL A 779 14.37 -68.09 -5.11
N ALA A 780 15.21 -68.34 -4.10
CA ALA A 780 15.41 -67.44 -2.98
C ALA A 780 16.15 -66.18 -3.43
N GLY A 781 15.57 -65.00 -3.17
CA GLY A 781 16.39 -63.85 -2.79
C GLY A 781 16.20 -62.49 -3.47
N THR A 782 15.19 -62.27 -4.32
CA THR A 782 15.00 -60.96 -4.97
C THR A 782 13.95 -60.06 -4.32
N PHE A 783 13.00 -60.64 -3.59
CA PHE A 783 12.00 -59.90 -2.82
C PHE A 783 11.50 -60.72 -1.62
N ALA A 784 10.95 -60.04 -0.62
CA ALA A 784 10.13 -60.61 0.44
C ALA A 784 8.71 -60.06 0.30
N LYS A 785 7.69 -60.90 0.49
CA LYS A 785 6.29 -60.48 0.43
C LYS A 785 5.51 -61.21 1.49
N GLU A 786 4.80 -60.45 2.32
CA GLU A 786 3.81 -61.00 3.25
C GLU A 786 2.40 -60.58 2.90
N VAL A 787 1.46 -61.49 3.14
CA VAL A 787 0.04 -61.32 2.86
C VAL A 787 -0.75 -61.71 4.10
N TRP A 788 -1.50 -60.76 4.64
CA TRP A 788 -2.34 -60.98 5.81
C TRP A 788 -3.80 -61.18 5.38
N THR A 789 -4.43 -62.24 5.91
CA THR A 789 -5.87 -62.41 5.81
C THR A 789 -6.60 -61.31 6.58
N SER A 790 -6.10 -60.97 7.77
CA SER A 790 -6.52 -59.81 8.57
C SER A 790 -5.39 -59.35 9.50
N ILE A 791 -5.29 -58.04 9.76
CA ILE A 791 -4.45 -57.43 10.80
C ILE A 791 -5.40 -56.71 11.75
N ASN A 792 -5.39 -57.03 13.06
CA ASN A 792 -6.28 -56.38 14.01
C ASN A 792 -5.82 -54.96 14.36
N ALA A 793 -6.76 -54.10 14.77
CA ALA A 793 -6.42 -52.76 15.22
C ALA A 793 -5.42 -52.80 16.40
N GLY A 794 -4.30 -52.11 16.25
CA GLY A 794 -3.20 -52.06 17.22
C GLY A 794 -2.22 -53.24 17.17
N GLU A 795 -2.46 -54.25 16.33
CA GLU A 795 -1.52 -55.36 16.09
C GLU A 795 -0.38 -54.91 15.18
N THR A 796 0.85 -55.28 15.52
CA THR A 796 2.03 -55.03 14.68
C THR A 796 2.15 -56.15 13.65
N ALA A 797 2.10 -55.79 12.37
CA ALA A 797 2.37 -56.65 11.23
C ALA A 797 3.81 -56.45 10.75
N THR A 798 4.48 -57.56 10.40
CA THR A 798 5.90 -57.58 10.08
C THR A 798 6.19 -58.35 8.80
N VAL A 799 7.02 -57.77 7.92
CA VAL A 799 7.64 -58.44 6.77
C VAL A 799 9.10 -58.73 7.12
N GLU A 800 9.41 -59.97 7.45
CA GLU A 800 10.79 -60.40 7.66
C GLU A 800 11.50 -60.63 6.32
N VAL A 801 12.66 -59.99 6.14
CA VAL A 801 13.49 -60.14 4.96
C VAL A 801 14.69 -61.01 5.32
N SER A 802 14.51 -62.33 5.22
CA SER A 802 15.51 -63.32 5.64
C SER A 802 16.79 -63.33 4.79
N ASN A 803 16.81 -62.62 3.65
CA ASN A 803 17.97 -62.52 2.78
C ASN A 803 18.59 -61.12 2.81
N GLY A 804 19.81 -61.02 3.36
CA GLY A 804 20.58 -59.78 3.43
C GLY A 804 20.94 -59.13 2.09
N ALA A 805 20.64 -59.77 0.96
CA ALA A 805 20.87 -59.24 -0.38
C ALA A 805 20.09 -57.95 -0.70
N ILE A 806 18.94 -57.70 -0.02
CA ILE A 806 18.10 -56.50 -0.22
C ILE A 806 18.63 -55.29 0.57
N GLY A 807 19.37 -55.52 1.66
CA GLY A 807 19.80 -54.48 2.60
C GLY A 807 18.78 -54.22 3.71
N VAL A 808 17.48 -54.24 3.41
CA VAL A 808 16.40 -54.26 4.40
C VAL A 808 16.30 -55.64 5.05
N THR A 809 16.13 -55.67 6.37
CA THR A 809 15.95 -56.88 7.19
C THR A 809 14.52 -57.05 7.68
N GLU A 810 13.81 -55.94 7.93
CA GLU A 810 12.43 -55.97 8.41
C GLU A 810 11.66 -54.72 7.95
N VAL A 811 10.37 -54.89 7.66
CA VAL A 811 9.42 -53.76 7.62
C VAL A 811 8.27 -54.07 8.57
N SER A 812 8.05 -53.21 9.56
CA SER A 812 7.00 -53.39 10.56
C SER A 812 6.09 -52.16 10.68
N PHE A 813 4.80 -52.40 10.92
CA PHE A 813 3.79 -51.35 11.06
C PHE A 813 2.59 -51.84 11.87
N ALA A 814 1.84 -50.92 12.46
CA ALA A 814 0.56 -51.22 13.09
C ALA A 814 -0.58 -50.51 12.34
N VAL A 815 -1.81 -51.01 12.49
CA VAL A 815 -3.00 -50.40 11.87
C VAL A 815 -4.00 -49.89 12.91
N ASP A 816 -4.67 -48.77 12.63
CA ASP A 816 -5.69 -48.18 13.52
C ASP A 816 -7.06 -48.87 13.44
N GLN A 817 -7.30 -49.62 12.36
CA GLN A 817 -8.53 -50.36 12.14
C GLN A 817 -8.22 -51.75 11.59
N THR A 818 -9.05 -52.74 11.96
CA THR A 818 -8.90 -54.11 11.44
C THR A 818 -8.95 -54.10 9.92
N THR A 819 -7.85 -54.52 9.30
CA THR A 819 -7.62 -54.45 7.86
C THR A 819 -7.57 -55.84 7.28
N TYR A 820 -8.30 -56.10 6.19
CA TYR A 820 -8.39 -57.42 5.55
C TYR A 820 -7.67 -57.43 4.20
N GLY A 821 -7.00 -58.55 3.89
CA GLY A 821 -6.33 -58.75 2.60
C GLY A 821 -5.17 -57.77 2.33
N ALA A 822 -4.53 -57.25 3.38
CA ALA A 822 -3.36 -56.40 3.24
C ALA A 822 -2.15 -57.22 2.79
N TRP A 823 -1.26 -56.60 2.02
CA TRP A 823 0.05 -57.20 1.71
C TRP A 823 1.11 -56.13 1.53
N VAL A 824 2.35 -56.48 1.86
CA VAL A 824 3.54 -55.65 1.64
C VAL A 824 4.59 -56.49 0.95
N LYS A 825 5.23 -55.92 -0.07
CA LYS A 825 6.34 -56.52 -0.82
C LYS A 825 7.54 -55.58 -0.80
N VAL A 826 8.67 -56.10 -0.35
CA VAL A 826 9.97 -55.43 -0.33
C VAL A 826 10.86 -56.08 -1.39
N GLU A 827 11.32 -55.32 -2.38
CA GLU A 827 12.15 -55.83 -3.47
C GLU A 827 13.41 -54.99 -3.67
N ARG A 828 14.54 -55.65 -3.94
CA ARG A 828 15.77 -54.97 -4.36
C ARG A 828 15.63 -54.56 -5.82
N VAL A 829 16.07 -53.35 -6.14
CA VAL A 829 16.12 -52.84 -7.51
C VAL A 829 17.56 -52.51 -7.85
N GLU A 830 18.08 -53.02 -8.97
CA GLU A 830 19.45 -52.71 -9.39
C GLU A 830 19.58 -51.29 -9.98
N THR A 831 18.52 -50.77 -10.60
CA THR A 831 18.46 -49.41 -11.16
C THR A 831 17.10 -48.77 -10.90
N ILE A 832 17.09 -47.52 -10.42
CA ILE A 832 15.84 -46.77 -10.25
C ILE A 832 15.15 -46.54 -11.62
N PRO A 833 13.81 -46.58 -11.71
CA PRO A 833 13.10 -46.32 -12.96
C PRO A 833 13.44 -44.94 -13.55
N ALA A 834 13.46 -44.80 -14.88
CA ALA A 834 13.79 -43.54 -15.56
C ALA A 834 12.84 -42.36 -15.21
N THR A 835 11.68 -42.66 -14.61
CA THR A 835 10.72 -41.68 -14.12
C THR A 835 11.07 -41.09 -12.75
N VAL A 836 12.10 -41.61 -12.08
CA VAL A 836 12.59 -41.15 -10.77
C VAL A 836 13.92 -40.42 -10.98
N SER A 837 14.05 -39.21 -10.46
CA SER A 837 15.31 -38.44 -10.53
C SER A 837 16.44 -39.17 -9.78
N SER A 838 17.66 -39.16 -10.33
CA SER A 838 18.83 -39.73 -9.67
C SER A 838 19.14 -39.06 -8.33
N PHE A 839 19.56 -39.85 -7.35
CA PHE A 839 20.07 -39.34 -6.07
C PHE A 839 21.52 -38.85 -6.23
N THR A 840 21.89 -37.77 -5.55
CA THR A 840 23.19 -37.06 -5.73
C THR A 840 24.28 -37.46 -4.74
N GLY A 841 24.06 -38.49 -3.90
CA GLY A 841 25.04 -39.03 -2.95
C GLY A 841 25.43 -40.49 -3.22
N GLU A 842 26.31 -41.04 -2.38
CA GLU A 842 26.70 -42.44 -2.46
C GLU A 842 25.54 -43.37 -2.10
N VAL A 843 25.20 -44.30 -2.99
CA VAL A 843 24.04 -45.19 -2.83
C VAL A 843 24.50 -46.61 -2.50
N TYR A 844 24.10 -47.13 -1.34
CA TYR A 844 24.38 -48.51 -0.96
C TYR A 844 23.50 -49.52 -1.71
N LYS A 845 22.17 -49.36 -1.61
CA LYS A 845 21.15 -50.21 -2.24
C LYS A 845 19.92 -49.38 -2.60
N ASN A 846 19.29 -49.70 -3.73
CA ASN A 846 17.96 -49.20 -4.06
C ASN A 846 16.92 -50.28 -3.69
N VAL A 847 15.88 -49.87 -2.97
CA VAL A 847 14.81 -50.76 -2.51
C VAL A 847 13.48 -50.18 -2.94
N LYS A 848 12.56 -51.04 -3.35
CA LYS A 848 11.19 -50.67 -3.67
C LYS A 848 10.25 -51.43 -2.73
N ILE A 849 9.42 -50.67 -2.03
CA ILE A 849 8.38 -51.18 -1.15
C ILE A 849 7.04 -50.90 -1.82
N THR A 850 6.24 -51.94 -2.01
CA THR A 850 4.88 -51.84 -2.56
C THR A 850 3.91 -52.47 -1.58
N GLU A 851 2.73 -51.87 -1.46
CA GLU A 851 1.72 -52.30 -0.51
C GLU A 851 0.34 -52.31 -1.16
N SER A 852 -0.59 -53.01 -0.52
CA SER A 852 -2.02 -52.83 -0.76
C SER A 852 -2.77 -52.86 0.56
N ASN A 853 -3.68 -51.90 0.72
CA ASN A 853 -4.55 -51.72 1.88
C ASN A 853 -3.81 -51.45 3.21
N VAL A 854 -2.53 -51.08 3.19
CA VAL A 854 -1.75 -50.74 4.40
C VAL A 854 -1.76 -49.24 4.64
N GLN A 855 -1.34 -48.43 3.67
CA GLN A 855 -1.12 -46.98 3.86
C GLN A 855 -2.36 -46.27 4.42
N LYS A 856 -3.55 -46.68 3.98
CA LYS A 856 -4.83 -46.09 4.39
C LYS A 856 -5.11 -46.23 5.91
N PHE A 857 -4.57 -47.26 6.55
CA PHE A 857 -4.92 -47.64 7.92
C PHE A 857 -3.73 -47.62 8.86
N LEU A 858 -2.57 -47.12 8.44
CA LEU A 858 -1.37 -47.03 9.28
C LEU A 858 -1.66 -46.24 10.56
N LYS A 859 -1.34 -46.86 11.69
CA LYS A 859 -1.38 -46.21 13.00
C LYS A 859 -0.30 -45.13 13.07
N ASP A 860 -0.72 -43.94 13.48
CA ASP A 860 0.12 -42.73 13.57
C ASP A 860 0.81 -42.32 12.24
N ASP A 861 0.34 -42.83 11.09
CA ASP A 861 0.96 -42.67 9.76
C ASP A 861 2.46 -43.08 9.75
N LYS A 862 2.80 -44.13 10.51
CA LYS A 862 4.17 -44.61 10.70
C LYS A 862 4.36 -46.08 10.32
N ALA A 863 5.52 -46.35 9.73
CA ALA A 863 6.08 -47.68 9.54
C ALA A 863 7.58 -47.61 9.86
N THR A 864 8.13 -48.70 10.37
CA THR A 864 9.55 -48.85 10.69
C THR A 864 10.21 -49.75 9.65
N ILE A 865 11.43 -49.41 9.23
CA ILE A 865 12.21 -50.17 8.25
C ILE A 865 13.57 -50.44 8.85
N ASP A 866 13.80 -51.69 9.26
CA ASP A 866 15.12 -52.09 9.72
C ASP A 866 15.97 -52.52 8.53
N PHE A 867 17.20 -52.05 8.49
CA PHE A 867 18.15 -52.35 7.43
C PHE A 867 19.58 -52.40 7.95
N LYS A 868 20.47 -52.97 7.14
CA LYS A 868 21.87 -53.16 7.52
C LYS A 868 22.83 -52.83 6.39
N VAL A 869 23.98 -52.28 6.74
CA VAL A 869 25.05 -51.90 5.80
C VAL A 869 26.34 -52.63 6.14
N THR A 870 27.00 -53.21 5.14
CA THR A 870 28.29 -53.90 5.34
C THR A 870 29.38 -52.91 5.75
N LYS A 871 30.16 -53.27 6.76
CA LYS A 871 31.31 -52.46 7.22
C LYS A 871 32.35 -52.27 6.12
N THR A 872 32.52 -53.28 5.26
CA THR A 872 33.39 -53.20 4.08
C THR A 872 32.97 -52.06 3.15
N TRP A 873 31.68 -51.93 2.82
CA TRP A 873 31.20 -50.87 1.93
C TRP A 873 31.38 -49.48 2.54
N LEU A 874 31.14 -49.32 3.84
CA LEU A 874 31.39 -48.06 4.56
C LEU A 874 32.87 -47.67 4.48
N SER A 875 33.76 -48.63 4.74
CA SER A 875 35.20 -48.38 4.68
C SER A 875 35.71 -48.06 3.26
N GLU A 876 35.18 -48.74 2.23
CA GLU A 876 35.52 -48.49 0.82
C GLU A 876 35.10 -47.10 0.36
N ASN A 877 33.95 -46.61 0.84
CA ASN A 877 33.41 -45.29 0.52
C ASN A 877 33.83 -44.18 1.51
N LYS A 878 34.68 -44.51 2.49
CA LYS A 878 35.19 -43.58 3.51
C LYS A 878 34.09 -42.89 4.33
N LEU A 879 33.02 -43.62 4.64
CA LEU A 879 31.88 -43.15 5.43
C LEU A 879 31.95 -43.70 6.86
N SER A 880 31.62 -42.88 7.86
CA SER A 880 31.40 -43.32 9.24
C SER A 880 29.96 -43.83 9.45
N THR A 881 29.73 -44.60 10.51
CA THR A 881 28.43 -45.25 10.77
C THR A 881 27.28 -44.26 11.00
N ASN A 882 27.55 -43.03 11.42
CA ASN A 882 26.56 -41.97 11.57
C ASN A 882 26.24 -41.20 10.27
N GLN A 883 26.88 -41.54 9.14
CA GLN A 883 26.65 -40.89 7.84
C GLN A 883 25.72 -41.69 6.93
N VAL A 884 25.05 -42.71 7.48
CA VAL A 884 24.07 -43.53 6.77
C VAL A 884 22.67 -43.06 7.12
N ALA A 885 21.87 -42.76 6.11
CA ALA A 885 20.45 -42.44 6.25
C ALA A 885 19.62 -43.08 5.12
N MET A 886 18.37 -43.41 5.42
CA MET A 886 17.41 -43.92 4.44
C MET A 886 16.68 -42.76 3.76
N PHE A 887 16.58 -42.77 2.44
CA PHE A 887 15.86 -41.75 1.66
C PHE A 887 14.64 -42.37 0.96
N ARG A 888 13.51 -41.66 0.99
CA ARG A 888 12.27 -42.02 0.30
C ARG A 888 11.96 -41.03 -0.82
N TYR A 889 11.65 -41.53 -2.01
CA TYR A 889 11.17 -40.70 -3.11
C TYR A 889 9.66 -40.47 -2.99
N VAL A 890 9.24 -39.21 -2.84
CA VAL A 890 7.82 -38.80 -2.75
C VAL A 890 7.66 -37.40 -3.34
N ASN A 891 6.52 -37.10 -3.98
CA ASN A 891 6.23 -35.78 -4.57
C ASN A 891 7.35 -35.24 -5.50
N ASN A 892 7.93 -36.13 -6.32
CA ASN A 892 9.03 -35.85 -7.23
C ASN A 892 10.36 -35.41 -6.57
N ALA A 893 10.55 -35.69 -5.28
CA ALA A 893 11.79 -35.35 -4.55
C ALA A 893 12.24 -36.50 -3.62
N TRP A 894 13.54 -36.56 -3.34
CA TRP A 894 14.11 -37.43 -2.32
C TRP A 894 14.00 -36.76 -0.94
N THR A 895 13.33 -37.42 -0.01
CA THR A 895 13.16 -36.97 1.38
C THR A 895 13.91 -37.91 2.30
N GLU A 896 14.78 -37.37 3.15
CA GLU A 896 15.47 -38.14 4.19
C GLU A 896 14.48 -38.61 5.26
N LEU A 897 14.59 -39.88 5.67
CA LEU A 897 13.84 -40.46 6.78
C LEU A 897 14.70 -40.42 8.05
N LYS A 898 14.05 -40.21 9.20
CA LYS A 898 14.71 -40.34 10.50
C LYS A 898 15.31 -41.74 10.60
N THR A 899 16.63 -41.81 10.67
CA THR A 899 17.40 -43.06 10.73
C THR A 899 18.14 -43.11 12.06
N THR A 900 18.04 -44.23 12.77
CA THR A 900 18.68 -44.46 14.06
C THR A 900 19.74 -45.56 13.93
N LEU A 901 20.91 -45.32 14.52
CA LEU A 901 22.00 -46.30 14.55
C LEU A 901 21.68 -47.42 15.54
N GLY A 902 21.70 -48.66 15.07
CA GLY A 902 21.52 -49.87 15.84
C GLY A 902 22.84 -50.57 16.19
N GLU A 903 22.77 -51.90 16.37
CA GLU A 903 23.93 -52.72 16.75
C GLU A 903 24.97 -52.88 15.62
N ASP A 904 26.22 -53.11 16.01
CA ASP A 904 27.30 -53.56 15.13
C ASP A 904 27.60 -55.02 15.46
N ASP A 905 27.26 -55.93 14.53
CA ASP A 905 27.40 -57.38 14.72
C ASP A 905 28.79 -57.92 14.27
N GLY A 906 29.72 -57.01 13.98
CA GLY A 906 31.06 -57.30 13.46
C GLY A 906 31.15 -57.40 11.94
N THR A 907 30.04 -57.70 11.24
CA THR A 907 29.98 -57.78 9.76
C THR A 907 29.16 -56.63 9.17
N TYR A 908 28.05 -56.31 9.81
CA TYR A 908 27.10 -55.28 9.43
C TYR A 908 26.92 -54.27 10.57
N VAL A 909 26.54 -53.06 10.18
CA VAL A 909 25.96 -52.06 11.07
C VAL A 909 24.47 -52.00 10.77
N HIS A 910 23.63 -52.13 11.80
CA HIS A 910 22.18 -52.15 11.70
C HIS A 910 21.60 -50.75 11.95
N TYR A 911 20.46 -50.46 11.33
CA TYR A 911 19.76 -49.18 11.37
C TYR A 911 18.24 -49.41 11.37
N SER A 912 17.49 -48.44 11.91
CA SER A 912 16.02 -48.42 11.97
C SER A 912 15.49 -47.04 11.61
#